data_AF-A0A936GLF3-F1
#
_entry.id   AF-A0A936GLF3-F1
#
_cell.length_a   1.000
_cell.length_b   1.000
_cell.length_c   1.000
_cell.angle_alpha   90.00
_cell.angle_beta   90.00
_cell.angle_gamma   90.00
#
_symmetry.space_group_name_H-M   'P 1'
#
loop_
_entity.id
_entity.type
_entity.pdbx_description
1 polymer ?
#
loop_
_entity_poly.entity_id
_entity_poly.type
_entity_poly.pdbx_seq_one_letter_code
_entity_poly.pdbx_strand_id
1 'polypeptide(L)'
;MKHIYLLLIALVLSTSIYSQTEFWGTSRYGGANGTGYIFKTDGNGNNLSILYSFPKYNNTELTPFYPMGDMILAPDGNFYGNFASGCSGCGRGGIYQFNPKTYKLEGKIFFPEQYFGSVENKQLVLGEDGNIYGITINSGEYNRGCFFKYNPEINEINTIIDFNGLNGDGSHTILKGLDGEIYVQTYTNLCKYDPKTDTFTIIYESTGQRGRLILDSDNTMYGVTYNDNDKNEYFTIFKYNLNNNDFSYSTIPTILNTSTTGMLLEIVKYNESNISGCIYGQDTEINYDITTNTISKIDIFDQHNIMHPTILFKANNNMVYGFGLLFYQKLVLFEYNPLINEVKIKYTSSESNQQVPNNFFSIKELPIQTQLSAQYRNTTLEKIFSPIACDAVVGATNYTWRFTSGTEVITYETTTTSNILNPAEAGIKFNTQYSVEVKAKINNTWGIYGEAFQITTPQTIPTSKLQTAYCGITINALTESIKCIATSGATQYEYTFVDNVSGKKIVIKNLSTLRLDKVATLEYGRTYTVTVRPVFNNSYGNSDGSCTITTPATIPTTRLSEPYRNMQLTALNTTIYCDKLPCVSDYQWEVTDAVTNKVLVKLRGNNSNSFQLSMINGIDYGRTYKIRIKGVSGTLKGAYAESFNISTPTEVPTTSLQENYCNKTFSSPNDLLVCNTVLGATNYEWEVKDVAGNILGTKLKGSSSTTMTLALILTVEYNKTYEVRVRAKTSTKTGNYGSVCTVIFSGTTLTSKYCGITLTALNQSVFCNQIPNAIGYEWEVTSPTGAIYPKRFNTATSYFVKFNAIFTPEYGKTYQVRIKPIFSTGDGEFGAACSLTTPAFPDISLIETDCGSEITSLNQNISCTPILGVLKYEWQIYAIDGFYVNPITTTTPYLNIKDFRQENSTFYSIRVKGITNTQWQVWKLLCYYNTIYTEIRYRI
;
A
#
# COMPACT_ATOMS: atom_id res chain seq x y z
N MET A 1 -33.30 20.61 25.12
CA MET A 1 -31.87 20.98 25.06
C MET A 1 -30.96 20.11 25.95
N LYS A 2 -31.40 19.55 27.09
CA LYS A 2 -30.58 18.63 27.92
C LYS A 2 -30.21 17.28 27.27
N HIS A 3 -30.99 16.77 26.32
CA HIS A 3 -30.70 15.49 25.66
C HIS A 3 -29.74 15.56 24.46
N ILE A 4 -29.51 16.75 23.91
CA ILE A 4 -28.54 16.96 22.81
C ILE A 4 -27.10 16.95 23.35
N TYR A 5 -26.89 17.42 24.59
CA TYR A 5 -25.59 17.34 25.25
C TYR A 5 -25.21 15.90 25.66
N LEU A 6 -26.17 15.05 26.03
CA LEU A 6 -25.89 13.64 26.34
C LEU A 6 -25.49 12.83 25.09
N LEU A 7 -26.03 13.17 23.92
CA LEU A 7 -25.73 12.48 22.66
C LEU A 7 -24.37 12.89 22.06
N LEU A 8 -23.92 14.12 22.30
CA LEU A 8 -22.58 14.57 21.92
C LEU A 8 -21.47 13.97 22.81
N ILE A 9 -21.78 13.66 24.08
CA ILE A 9 -20.84 12.96 24.98
C ILE A 9 -20.70 11.47 24.61
N ALA A 10 -21.77 10.83 24.12
CA ALA A 10 -21.73 9.43 23.68
C ALA A 10 -21.01 9.22 22.35
N LEU A 11 -20.98 10.22 21.46
CA LEU A 11 -20.32 10.11 20.14
C LEU A 11 -18.79 10.26 20.20
N VAL A 12 -18.25 10.78 21.30
CA VAL A 12 -16.79 10.87 21.54
C VAL A 12 -16.25 9.59 22.21
N LEU A 13 -17.13 8.70 22.70
CA LEU A 13 -16.76 7.47 23.42
C LEU A 13 -16.69 6.21 22.55
N SER A 14 -16.86 6.29 21.23
CA SER A 14 -16.84 5.11 20.34
C SER A 14 -15.62 5.02 19.42
N THR A 15 -14.56 5.79 19.66
CA THR A 15 -13.24 5.49 19.10
C THR A 15 -12.51 4.59 20.09
N SER A 16 -12.37 3.31 19.77
CA SER A 16 -11.39 2.45 20.43
C SER A 16 -10.00 2.94 20.05
N ILE A 17 -9.48 3.90 20.83
CA ILE A 17 -8.07 4.22 20.84
C ILE A 17 -7.40 2.97 21.44
N TYR A 18 -6.70 2.18 20.64
CA TYR A 18 -5.68 1.30 21.21
C TYR A 18 -4.66 2.25 21.86
N SER A 19 -4.67 2.31 23.19
CA SER A 19 -3.54 2.90 23.92
C SER A 19 -2.32 2.10 23.47
N GLN A 20 -1.35 2.76 22.83
CA GLN A 20 -0.02 2.16 22.76
C GLN A 20 0.43 1.89 24.20
N THR A 21 1.00 0.73 24.45
CA THR A 21 1.66 0.44 25.72
C THR A 21 2.86 1.37 25.81
N GLU A 22 2.78 2.39 26.66
CA GLU A 22 3.90 3.25 27.00
C GLU A 22 4.67 2.62 28.17
N PHE A 23 5.96 2.35 27.95
CA PHE A 23 6.88 1.96 29.02
C PHE A 23 7.55 3.19 29.61
N TRP A 24 7.61 3.25 30.93
CA TRP A 24 8.21 4.35 31.68
C TRP A 24 9.37 3.79 32.49
N GLY A 25 10.46 4.54 32.55
CA GLY A 25 11.65 4.11 33.27
C GLY A 25 12.49 5.29 33.71
N THR A 26 13.50 4.97 34.52
CA THR A 26 14.50 5.94 34.92
C THR A 26 15.88 5.45 34.54
N SER A 27 16.78 6.39 34.31
CA SER A 27 18.21 6.12 34.19
C SER A 27 18.92 6.85 35.31
N ARG A 28 19.74 6.12 36.08
CA ARG A 28 20.53 6.67 37.19
C ARG A 28 21.51 7.74 36.71
N TYR A 29 22.11 7.55 35.55
CA TYR A 29 23.15 8.43 34.98
C TYR A 29 22.73 8.94 33.60
N GLY A 30 23.39 10.02 33.14
CA GLY A 30 23.05 10.66 31.86
C GLY A 30 21.97 11.73 31.99
N GLY A 31 21.29 12.05 30.89
CA GLY A 31 20.39 13.21 30.80
C GLY A 31 21.15 14.53 30.72
N ALA A 32 20.44 15.66 30.68
CA ALA A 32 21.04 16.98 30.46
C ALA A 32 22.12 17.39 31.50
N ASN A 33 22.06 16.80 32.70
CA ASN A 33 22.94 17.13 33.82
C ASN A 33 23.84 15.97 34.28
N GLY A 34 23.79 14.80 33.62
CA GLY A 34 24.58 13.61 33.98
C GLY A 34 24.12 12.86 35.24
N THR A 35 23.11 13.36 35.94
CA THR A 35 22.59 12.87 37.24
C THR A 35 21.31 12.04 37.11
N GLY A 36 20.99 11.63 35.89
CA GLY A 36 19.87 10.74 35.59
C GLY A 36 18.68 11.43 34.95
N TYR A 37 17.75 10.63 34.43
CA TYR A 37 16.55 11.10 33.74
C TYR A 37 15.38 10.11 33.85
N ILE A 38 14.16 10.60 33.68
CA ILE A 38 12.94 9.81 33.48
C ILE A 38 12.63 9.81 31.98
N PHE A 39 12.34 8.64 31.45
CA PHE A 39 11.99 8.47 30.04
C PHE A 39 10.68 7.70 29.87
N LYS A 40 10.10 7.82 28.67
CA LYS A 40 9.10 6.88 28.17
C LYS A 40 9.47 6.34 26.80
N THR A 41 9.02 5.14 26.47
CA THR A 41 9.17 4.52 25.15
C THR A 41 7.94 3.69 24.79
N ASP A 42 7.81 3.30 23.52
CA ASP A 42 6.81 2.33 23.09
C ASP A 42 7.23 0.88 23.40
N GLY A 43 6.32 -0.06 23.17
CA GLY A 43 6.49 -1.50 23.39
C GLY A 43 7.70 -2.15 22.70
N ASN A 44 8.28 -1.47 21.70
CA ASN A 44 9.39 -1.97 20.90
C ASN A 44 10.70 -1.18 21.13
N GLY A 45 10.72 -0.22 22.07
CA GLY A 45 11.92 0.58 22.36
C GLY A 45 12.26 1.66 21.33
N ASN A 46 11.44 1.86 20.29
CA ASN A 46 11.77 2.71 19.14
C ASN A 46 11.43 4.19 19.34
N ASN A 47 10.60 4.51 20.34
CA ASN A 47 10.09 5.86 20.60
C ASN A 47 10.54 6.39 21.97
N LEU A 48 11.83 6.21 22.29
CA LEU A 48 12.43 6.71 23.52
C LEU A 48 12.39 8.23 23.57
N SER A 49 11.80 8.77 24.64
CA SER A 49 11.73 10.21 24.92
C SER A 49 12.09 10.50 26.36
N ILE A 50 12.97 11.48 26.56
CA ILE A 50 13.35 11.96 27.89
C ILE A 50 12.33 12.99 28.33
N LEU A 51 11.66 12.75 29.45
CA LEU A 51 10.56 13.58 29.96
C LEU A 51 10.99 14.48 31.10
N TYR A 52 11.99 14.05 31.88
CA TYR A 52 12.54 14.82 32.99
C TYR A 52 14.02 14.49 33.14
N SER A 53 14.87 15.51 33.22
CA SER A 53 16.27 15.33 33.62
C SER A 53 16.40 15.75 35.07
N PHE A 54 17.01 14.88 35.89
CA PHE A 54 17.29 15.23 37.27
C PHE A 54 18.24 16.44 37.31
N PRO A 55 18.10 17.34 38.30
CA PRO A 55 18.90 18.55 38.38
C PRO A 55 20.40 18.21 38.46
N LYS A 56 21.28 19.17 38.20
CA LYS A 56 22.72 18.97 38.40
C LYS A 56 23.01 18.80 39.90
N TYR A 57 23.83 17.82 40.23
CA TYR A 57 24.28 17.58 41.60
C TYR A 57 24.75 18.89 42.25
N ASN A 58 24.08 19.27 43.34
CA ASN A 58 24.47 20.37 44.19
C ASN A 58 24.61 19.87 45.64
N ASN A 59 25.53 20.46 46.40
CA ASN A 59 25.81 20.06 47.77
C ASN A 59 25.06 20.90 48.83
N THR A 60 24.15 21.77 48.38
CA THR A 60 23.49 22.79 49.21
C THR A 60 21.97 22.67 49.27
N GLU A 61 21.33 21.93 48.35
CA GLU A 61 19.87 21.82 48.30
C GLU A 61 19.40 20.36 48.40
N LEU A 62 18.32 20.16 49.14
CA LEU A 62 17.63 18.88 49.24
C LEU A 62 16.75 18.68 48.00
N THR A 63 17.35 18.24 46.89
CA THR A 63 16.60 17.88 45.68
C THR A 63 16.86 16.44 45.25
N PRO A 64 15.90 15.77 44.60
CA PRO A 64 16.12 14.43 44.07
C PRO A 64 17.21 14.42 42.98
N PHE A 65 18.15 13.49 43.08
CA PHE A 65 19.21 13.20 42.10
C PHE A 65 19.39 11.69 42.01
N TYR A 66 20.01 11.18 40.95
CA TYR A 66 20.34 9.75 40.82
C TYR A 66 19.13 8.85 41.16
N PRO A 67 18.08 8.82 40.31
CA PRO A 67 16.94 7.95 40.55
C PRO A 67 17.41 6.50 40.75
N MET A 68 16.90 5.86 41.79
CA MET A 68 17.22 4.51 42.22
C MET A 68 16.03 3.60 41.92
N GLY A 69 16.25 2.60 41.06
CA GLY A 69 15.25 1.56 40.77
C GLY A 69 14.04 2.01 39.95
N ASP A 70 13.04 1.13 39.93
CA ASP A 70 11.80 1.30 39.17
C ASP A 70 10.85 2.32 39.84
N MET A 71 10.02 2.96 39.03
CA MET A 71 8.91 3.78 39.51
C MET A 71 7.63 2.96 39.61
N ILE A 72 6.82 3.26 40.61
CA ILE A 72 5.49 2.69 40.79
C ILE A 72 4.43 3.71 40.48
N LEU A 73 3.45 3.32 39.66
CA LEU A 73 2.23 4.10 39.46
C LEU A 73 1.29 3.85 40.64
N ALA A 74 1.03 4.88 41.44
CA ALA A 74 0.09 4.81 42.56
C ALA A 74 -1.35 5.18 42.14
N PRO A 75 -2.38 4.89 42.96
CA PRO A 75 -3.78 5.18 42.64
C PRO A 75 -4.11 6.66 42.40
N ASP A 76 -3.29 7.58 42.94
CA ASP A 76 -3.38 9.03 42.70
C ASP A 76 -3.00 9.44 41.25
N GLY A 77 -2.51 8.48 40.45
CA GLY A 77 -2.11 8.68 39.06
C GLY A 77 -0.71 9.27 38.90
N ASN A 78 0.09 9.33 39.96
CA ASN A 78 1.49 9.76 39.92
C ASN A 78 2.45 8.56 40.05
N PHE A 79 3.64 8.72 39.48
CA PHE A 79 4.74 7.79 39.68
C PHE A 79 5.48 8.13 40.97
N TYR A 80 5.85 7.11 41.73
CA TYR A 80 6.68 7.23 42.92
C TYR A 80 7.94 6.42 42.74
N GLY A 81 9.08 7.00 43.09
CA GLY A 81 10.36 6.32 42.95
C GLY A 81 11.32 6.75 44.05
N ASN A 82 12.40 5.99 44.19
CA ASN A 82 13.45 6.28 45.13
C ASN A 82 14.54 7.12 44.47
N PHE A 83 15.23 7.95 45.23
CA PHE A 83 16.39 8.70 44.76
C PHE A 83 17.52 8.64 45.79
N ALA A 84 18.76 8.77 45.32
CA ALA A 84 19.92 8.93 46.19
C ALA A 84 20.29 10.41 46.32
N SER A 85 20.49 10.91 47.55
CA SER A 85 21.10 12.23 47.75
C SER A 85 22.61 12.06 47.92
N GLY A 86 23.39 12.83 47.16
CA GLY A 86 24.84 12.74 47.21
C GLY A 86 25.52 13.79 48.09
N CYS A 87 24.81 14.69 48.79
CA CYS A 87 25.45 15.76 49.56
C CYS A 87 25.75 15.35 51.01
N SER A 88 26.99 15.61 51.45
CA SER A 88 27.42 15.41 52.85
C SER A 88 26.55 16.26 53.77
N GLY A 89 25.90 15.65 54.77
CA GLY A 89 25.04 16.35 55.74
C GLY A 89 23.56 16.45 55.38
N CYS A 90 23.14 15.97 54.19
CA CYS A 90 21.80 16.21 53.64
C CYS A 90 20.82 15.03 53.74
N GLY A 91 21.22 13.90 54.33
CA GLY A 91 20.46 12.65 54.26
C GLY A 91 20.93 11.71 53.13
N ARG A 92 20.45 10.46 53.13
CA ARG A 92 20.94 9.36 52.26
C ARG A 92 19.95 8.90 51.18
N GLY A 93 18.99 9.75 50.81
CA GLY A 93 18.01 9.48 49.75
C GLY A 93 16.58 9.83 50.17
N GLY A 94 15.61 9.34 49.41
CA GLY A 94 14.21 9.62 49.69
C GLY A 94 13.25 9.05 48.66
N ILE A 95 11.98 9.41 48.81
CA ILE A 95 10.90 9.10 47.87
C ILE A 95 10.54 10.38 47.11
N TYR A 96 10.52 10.33 45.78
CA TYR A 96 9.96 11.39 44.95
C TYR A 96 8.61 10.97 44.36
N GLN A 97 7.80 11.97 44.04
CA GLN A 97 6.60 11.86 43.22
C GLN A 97 6.88 12.52 41.87
N PHE A 98 6.47 11.87 40.79
CA PHE A 98 6.53 12.38 39.44
C PHE A 98 5.15 12.34 38.81
N ASN A 99 4.67 13.49 38.33
CA ASN A 99 3.37 13.60 37.71
C ASN A 99 3.49 13.36 36.20
N PRO A 100 2.99 12.24 35.66
CA PRO A 100 3.17 11.89 34.25
C PRO A 100 2.38 12.79 33.28
N LYS A 101 1.48 13.65 33.76
CA LYS A 101 0.70 14.59 32.93
C LYS A 101 1.38 15.96 32.80
N THR A 102 2.06 16.42 33.84
CA THR A 102 2.71 17.73 33.90
C THR A 102 4.23 17.66 33.79
N TYR A 103 4.79 16.45 33.84
CA TYR A 103 6.22 16.15 33.88
C TYR A 103 6.98 16.87 35.00
N LYS A 104 6.28 17.14 36.11
CA LYS A 104 6.86 17.73 37.31
C LYS A 104 7.25 16.65 38.30
N LEU A 105 8.42 16.82 38.91
CA LEU A 105 8.95 15.98 39.97
C LEU A 105 9.01 16.76 41.28
N GLU A 106 8.65 16.10 42.38
CA GLU A 106 8.67 16.65 43.73
C GLU A 106 9.26 15.62 44.70
N GLY A 107 10.22 16.01 45.55
CA GLY A 107 10.68 15.15 46.64
C GLY A 107 9.65 15.14 47.77
N LYS A 108 9.15 13.97 48.16
CA LYS A 108 8.08 13.81 49.16
C LYS A 108 8.61 13.49 50.54
N ILE A 109 9.49 12.50 50.61
CA ILE A 109 10.17 12.10 51.84
C ILE A 109 11.67 12.24 51.61
N PHE A 110 12.35 12.93 52.53
CA PHE A 110 13.80 13.03 52.58
C PHE A 110 14.29 12.32 53.83
N PHE A 111 15.13 11.30 53.64
CA PHE A 111 15.61 10.43 54.71
C PHE A 111 16.73 11.10 55.51
N PRO A 112 16.55 11.39 56.82
CA PRO A 112 17.57 12.07 57.63
C PRO A 112 18.81 11.20 57.89
N GLU A 113 19.96 11.86 58.07
CA GLU A 113 21.30 11.26 58.11
C GLU A 113 21.52 10.20 59.21
N GLN A 114 20.76 10.28 60.32
CA GLN A 114 20.96 9.51 61.54
C GLN A 114 20.02 8.30 61.71
N TYR A 115 19.05 8.08 60.81
CA TYR A 115 18.10 6.95 60.94
C TYR A 115 17.83 6.19 59.64
N PHE A 116 18.31 6.68 58.49
CA PHE A 116 17.97 6.07 57.21
C PHE A 116 19.16 6.05 56.25
N GLY A 117 19.60 4.84 55.89
CA GLY A 117 20.65 4.58 54.93
C GLY A 117 20.19 4.54 53.48
N SER A 118 21.20 4.45 52.61
CA SER A 118 21.10 4.46 51.15
C SER A 118 19.97 3.55 50.62
N VAL A 119 19.21 4.01 49.63
CA VAL A 119 18.19 3.20 48.92
C VAL A 119 18.80 2.49 47.72
N GLU A 120 20.05 2.03 47.84
CA GLU A 120 20.79 1.35 46.77
C GLU A 120 20.00 0.16 46.24
N ASN A 121 19.48 0.32 45.02
CA ASN A 121 18.88 -0.68 44.15
C ASN A 121 17.49 -1.25 44.51
N LYS A 122 16.70 -0.62 45.41
CA LYS A 122 15.51 -1.30 45.95
C LYS A 122 14.20 -0.88 45.33
N GLN A 123 13.46 -1.88 44.89
CA GLN A 123 12.11 -1.77 44.38
C GLN A 123 11.17 -1.25 45.47
N LEU A 124 10.32 -0.31 45.10
CA LEU A 124 9.08 -0.07 45.85
C LEU A 124 8.07 -1.14 45.46
N VAL A 125 7.04 -1.36 46.27
CA VAL A 125 5.89 -2.22 45.94
C VAL A 125 4.59 -1.54 46.34
N LEU A 126 3.57 -1.57 45.47
CA LEU A 126 2.24 -1.03 45.78
C LEU A 126 1.35 -2.11 46.41
N GLY A 127 0.98 -1.93 47.67
CA GLY A 127 0.03 -2.80 48.37
C GLY A 127 -1.39 -2.65 47.85
N GLU A 128 -2.26 -3.62 48.14
CA GLU A 128 -3.70 -3.52 47.83
C GLU A 128 -4.42 -2.43 48.64
N ASP A 129 -3.83 -2.04 49.76
CA ASP A 129 -4.29 -0.98 50.65
C ASP A 129 -3.91 0.44 50.15
N GLY A 130 -3.26 0.54 48.98
CA GLY A 130 -2.84 1.81 48.38
C GLY A 130 -1.56 2.41 48.96
N ASN A 131 -0.96 1.77 49.97
CA ASN A 131 0.33 2.19 50.51
C ASN A 131 1.49 1.66 49.66
N ILE A 132 2.60 2.40 49.69
CA ILE A 132 3.84 2.05 49.02
C ILE A 132 4.81 1.47 50.04
N TYR A 133 5.29 0.27 49.76
CA TYR A 133 6.16 -0.49 50.64
C TYR A 133 7.57 -0.49 50.12
N GLY A 134 8.53 -0.44 51.02
CA GLY A 134 9.93 -0.46 50.65
C GLY A 134 10.82 -0.95 51.78
N ILE A 135 12.06 -1.22 51.40
CA ILE A 135 13.12 -1.61 52.32
C ILE A 135 14.30 -0.67 52.14
N THR A 136 14.93 -0.31 53.24
CA THR A 136 16.16 0.50 53.25
C THR A 136 17.32 -0.36 53.73
N ILE A 137 18.56 -0.03 53.34
CA ILE A 137 19.77 -0.64 53.92
C ILE A 137 20.46 0.37 54.84
N ASN A 138 21.19 -0.11 55.84
CA ASN A 138 21.98 0.73 56.74
C ASN A 138 21.15 1.85 57.40
N SER A 139 19.93 1.49 57.84
CA SER A 139 18.94 2.32 58.53
C SER A 139 18.41 1.61 59.78
N GLY A 140 17.56 2.30 60.55
CA GLY A 140 16.93 1.76 61.76
C GLY A 140 17.88 1.69 62.96
N GLU A 141 17.36 1.29 64.11
CA GLU A 141 18.10 1.26 65.40
C GLU A 141 19.39 0.44 65.32
N TYR A 142 19.42 -0.61 64.49
CA TYR A 142 20.54 -1.54 64.38
C TYR A 142 21.42 -1.34 63.15
N ASN A 143 21.18 -0.28 62.36
CA ASN A 143 21.91 0.02 61.12
C ASN A 143 21.95 -1.17 60.13
N ARG A 144 20.86 -1.95 60.08
CA ARG A 144 20.72 -3.14 59.23
C ARG A 144 19.59 -3.02 58.22
N GLY A 145 18.91 -1.87 58.17
CA GLY A 145 17.77 -1.66 57.30
C GLY A 145 16.45 -1.66 58.05
N CYS A 146 15.40 -1.14 57.42
CA CYS A 146 14.03 -1.30 57.89
C CYS A 146 13.09 -1.58 56.72
N PHE A 147 11.97 -2.25 57.03
CA PHE A 147 10.83 -2.39 56.14
C PHE A 147 9.78 -1.35 56.54
N PHE A 148 9.33 -0.55 55.57
CA PHE A 148 8.44 0.60 55.80
C PHE A 148 7.22 0.57 54.88
N LYS A 149 6.16 1.28 55.30
CA LYS A 149 5.03 1.69 54.46
C LYS A 149 4.93 3.20 54.38
N TYR A 150 4.72 3.72 53.19
CA TYR A 150 4.51 5.12 52.87
C TYR A 150 3.10 5.31 52.33
N ASN A 151 2.35 6.23 52.94
CA ASN A 151 1.02 6.61 52.48
C ASN A 151 1.12 7.85 51.58
N PRO A 152 0.89 7.72 50.25
CA PRO A 152 0.99 8.84 49.33
C PRO A 152 -0.12 9.90 49.50
N GLU A 153 -1.26 9.57 50.12
CA GLU A 153 -2.38 10.50 50.30
C GLU A 153 -2.11 11.55 51.38
N ILE A 154 -1.50 11.13 52.49
CA ILE A 154 -1.19 12.00 53.65
C ILE A 154 0.29 12.36 53.75
N ASN A 155 1.14 11.85 52.86
CA ASN A 155 2.59 12.04 52.85
C ASN A 155 3.28 11.61 54.16
N GLU A 156 2.87 10.46 54.70
CA GLU A 156 3.43 9.91 55.94
C GLU A 156 4.14 8.58 55.69
N ILE A 157 5.28 8.37 56.35
CA ILE A 157 6.03 7.12 56.32
C ILE A 157 6.07 6.49 57.71
N ASN A 158 5.82 5.19 57.78
CA ASN A 158 5.84 4.40 59.00
C ASN A 158 6.79 3.20 58.83
N THR A 159 7.67 3.00 59.79
CA THR A 159 8.48 1.78 59.89
C THR A 159 7.60 0.64 60.39
N ILE A 160 7.56 -0.47 59.64
CA ILE A 160 6.84 -1.70 60.03
C ILE A 160 7.74 -2.55 60.93
N ILE A 161 9.00 -2.73 60.52
CA ILE A 161 9.99 -3.45 61.32
C ILE A 161 11.40 -2.94 61.05
N ASP A 162 12.17 -2.75 62.12
CA ASP A 162 13.61 -2.53 62.06
C ASP A 162 14.32 -3.88 62.05
N PHE A 163 15.22 -4.06 61.09
CA PHE A 163 16.00 -5.28 61.00
C PHE A 163 17.13 -5.28 62.03
N ASN A 164 17.31 -6.37 62.75
CA ASN A 164 18.32 -6.51 63.82
C ASN A 164 19.31 -7.66 63.58
N GLY A 165 19.19 -8.37 62.46
CA GLY A 165 20.01 -9.53 62.11
C GLY A 165 19.41 -10.87 62.55
N LEU A 166 18.48 -10.89 63.51
CA LEU A 166 17.69 -12.08 63.87
C LEU A 166 16.42 -12.16 63.01
N ASN A 167 15.73 -11.04 62.85
CA ASN A 167 14.55 -10.92 61.98
C ASN A 167 14.91 -10.62 60.51
N GLY A 168 16.20 -10.64 60.17
CA GLY A 168 16.75 -10.40 58.84
C GLY A 168 17.56 -9.12 58.74
N ASP A 169 17.69 -8.61 57.53
CA ASP A 169 18.35 -7.36 57.13
C ASP A 169 17.66 -6.77 55.89
N GLY A 170 17.87 -5.49 55.62
CA GLY A 170 17.24 -4.79 54.49
C GLY A 170 17.89 -5.09 53.14
N SER A 171 18.69 -6.15 52.99
CA SER A 171 19.73 -6.22 51.95
C SER A 171 19.29 -6.77 50.59
N HIS A 172 18.09 -7.33 50.40
CA HIS A 172 17.71 -7.96 49.12
C HIS A 172 16.44 -7.41 48.47
N THR A 173 15.43 -8.24 48.17
CA THR A 173 14.30 -7.91 47.29
C THR A 173 12.99 -7.82 48.06
N ILE A 174 12.07 -7.04 47.54
CA ILE A 174 10.67 -6.97 47.97
C ILE A 174 9.77 -7.23 46.76
N LEU A 175 8.71 -8.02 46.92
CA LEU A 175 7.73 -8.29 45.86
C LEU A 175 6.33 -8.42 46.43
N LYS A 176 5.31 -8.20 45.60
CA LYS A 176 3.91 -8.47 45.92
C LYS A 176 3.49 -9.83 45.36
N GLY A 177 2.89 -10.67 46.20
CA GLY A 177 2.27 -11.93 45.79
C GLY A 177 0.90 -11.72 45.13
N LEU A 178 0.41 -12.72 44.39
CA LEU A 178 -0.96 -12.70 43.84
C LEU A 178 -2.04 -12.84 44.93
N ASP A 179 -1.64 -13.26 46.12
CA ASP A 179 -2.44 -13.30 47.35
C ASP A 179 -2.64 -11.92 48.01
N GLY A 180 -1.94 -10.90 47.54
CA GLY A 180 -1.97 -9.54 48.08
C GLY A 180 -1.02 -9.32 49.26
N GLU A 181 -0.28 -10.35 49.70
CA GLU A 181 0.76 -10.24 50.72
C GLU A 181 2.06 -9.69 50.10
N ILE A 182 2.95 -9.16 50.95
CA ILE A 182 4.24 -8.59 50.57
C ILE A 182 5.36 -9.49 51.07
N TYR A 183 6.16 -9.97 50.14
CA TYR A 183 7.27 -10.87 50.43
C TYR A 183 8.58 -10.09 50.44
N VAL A 184 9.30 -10.20 51.55
CA VAL A 184 10.57 -9.52 51.79
C VAL A 184 11.64 -10.57 51.94
N GLN A 185 12.57 -10.59 50.99
CA GLN A 185 13.80 -11.37 51.12
C GLN A 185 14.85 -10.54 51.84
N THR A 186 15.40 -11.12 52.89
CA THR A 186 16.56 -10.61 53.61
C THR A 186 17.77 -11.52 53.36
N TYR A 187 18.93 -11.23 53.95
CA TYR A 187 20.13 -12.06 53.79
C TYR A 187 19.96 -13.49 54.33
N THR A 188 19.20 -13.64 55.40
CA THR A 188 19.00 -14.93 56.08
C THR A 188 17.57 -15.41 56.00
N ASN A 189 16.59 -14.54 55.81
CA ASN A 189 15.18 -14.89 55.98
C ASN A 189 14.36 -14.52 54.74
N LEU A 190 13.42 -15.38 54.37
CA LEU A 190 12.28 -14.99 53.56
C LEU A 190 11.11 -14.70 54.51
N CYS A 191 10.62 -13.48 54.44
CA CYS A 191 9.54 -12.97 55.28
C CYS A 191 8.33 -12.65 54.41
N LYS A 192 7.15 -12.69 55.03
CA LYS A 192 5.92 -12.16 54.46
C LYS A 192 5.28 -11.15 55.39
N TYR A 193 4.59 -10.19 54.80
CA TYR A 193 3.82 -9.19 55.48
C TYR A 193 2.41 -9.17 54.88
N ASP A 194 1.41 -9.23 55.75
CA ASP A 194 0.01 -9.08 55.35
C ASP A 194 -0.46 -7.65 55.67
N PRO A 195 -0.70 -6.81 54.64
CA PRO A 195 -1.23 -5.46 54.81
C PRO A 195 -2.61 -5.41 55.49
N LYS A 196 -3.41 -6.48 55.41
CA LYS A 196 -4.77 -6.51 55.97
C LYS A 196 -4.76 -6.69 57.48
N THR A 197 -3.79 -7.45 57.99
CA THR A 197 -3.65 -7.76 59.42
C THR A 197 -2.47 -7.05 60.09
N ASP A 198 -1.71 -6.25 59.35
CA ASP A 198 -0.48 -5.57 59.78
C ASP A 198 0.53 -6.52 60.44
N THR A 199 0.60 -7.76 59.93
CA THR A 199 1.38 -8.84 60.54
C THR A 199 2.60 -9.18 59.69
N PHE A 200 3.80 -9.12 60.29
CA PHE A 200 5.06 -9.54 59.68
C PHE A 200 5.48 -10.92 60.20
N THR A 201 5.72 -11.87 59.31
CA THR A 201 6.02 -13.27 59.63
C THR A 201 7.26 -13.75 58.88
N ILE A 202 8.18 -14.41 59.56
CA ILE A 202 9.29 -15.13 58.93
C ILE A 202 8.76 -16.48 58.48
N ILE A 203 8.81 -16.77 57.18
CA ILE A 203 8.26 -18.00 56.60
C ILE A 203 9.34 -19.02 56.23
N TYR A 204 10.59 -18.57 56.13
CA TYR A 204 11.74 -19.45 55.95
C TYR A 204 13.02 -18.79 56.47
N GLU A 205 13.80 -19.53 57.24
CA GLU A 205 15.11 -19.15 57.76
C GLU A 205 16.21 -19.92 57.01
N SER A 206 17.27 -19.23 56.62
CA SER A 206 18.36 -19.72 55.78
C SER A 206 19.71 -19.22 56.32
N THR A 207 20.73 -20.08 56.26
CA THR A 207 22.08 -19.80 56.77
C THR A 207 23.04 -19.24 55.71
N GLY A 208 22.63 -19.12 54.45
CA GLY A 208 23.44 -18.44 53.44
C GLY A 208 22.76 -18.28 52.08
N GLN A 209 22.41 -17.05 51.68
CA GLN A 209 21.89 -16.80 50.34
C GLN A 209 22.29 -15.44 49.75
N ARG A 210 22.54 -15.46 48.43
CA ARG A 210 22.45 -14.33 47.52
C ARG A 210 21.91 -14.81 46.18
N GLY A 211 20.80 -14.20 45.76
CA GLY A 211 20.13 -14.40 44.48
C GLY A 211 18.78 -13.68 44.50
N ARG A 212 18.26 -13.31 43.33
CA ARG A 212 16.95 -12.63 43.23
C ARG A 212 15.81 -13.64 43.18
N LEU A 213 14.67 -13.31 43.81
CA LEU A 213 13.43 -14.06 43.67
C LEU A 213 12.68 -13.70 42.39
N ILE A 214 12.14 -14.72 41.72
CA ILE A 214 11.08 -14.56 40.71
C ILE A 214 9.82 -15.27 41.21
N LEU A 215 8.68 -14.59 41.12
CA LEU A 215 7.36 -15.17 41.40
C LEU A 215 6.71 -15.58 40.08
N ASP A 216 6.32 -16.84 39.95
CA ASP A 216 5.66 -17.39 38.78
C ASP A 216 4.12 -17.29 38.88
N SER A 217 3.41 -17.44 37.76
CA SER A 217 1.95 -17.28 37.69
C SER A 217 1.17 -18.32 38.49
N ASP A 218 1.83 -19.41 38.89
CA ASP A 218 1.30 -20.48 39.73
C ASP A 218 1.54 -20.25 41.23
N ASN A 219 1.98 -19.04 41.61
CA ASN A 219 2.38 -18.68 42.97
C ASN A 219 3.61 -19.44 43.49
N THR A 220 4.44 -20.00 42.61
CA THR A 220 5.75 -20.54 42.99
C THR A 220 6.83 -19.46 42.90
N MET A 221 7.53 -19.23 44.00
CA MET A 221 8.74 -18.41 44.03
C MET A 221 9.97 -19.26 43.76
N TYR A 222 10.87 -18.76 42.92
CA TYR A 222 12.17 -19.37 42.65
C TYR A 222 13.28 -18.42 43.09
N GLY A 223 14.33 -18.96 43.69
CA GLY A 223 15.52 -18.21 44.06
C GLY A 223 16.80 -19.04 43.91
N VAL A 224 17.95 -18.37 44.02
CA VAL A 224 19.27 -19.01 43.97
C VAL A 224 20.07 -18.64 45.21
N THR A 225 20.84 -19.60 45.73
CA THR A 225 21.78 -19.41 46.82
C THR A 225 23.19 -19.21 46.27
N TYR A 226 23.98 -18.31 46.85
CA TYR A 226 25.40 -18.15 46.48
C TYR A 226 26.28 -19.12 47.26
N ASN A 227 26.03 -19.32 48.55
CA ASN A 227 26.73 -20.30 49.38
C ASN A 227 25.77 -20.79 50.48
N ASP A 228 25.35 -22.06 50.39
CA ASP A 228 24.60 -22.72 51.47
C ASP A 228 25.61 -23.18 52.53
N ASN A 229 25.78 -22.38 53.59
CA ASN A 229 26.79 -22.64 54.63
C ASN A 229 26.53 -23.96 55.38
N ASP A 230 25.28 -24.44 55.43
CA ASP A 230 24.95 -25.73 56.06
C ASP A 230 25.32 -26.93 55.18
N LYS A 231 25.55 -26.71 53.87
CA LYS A 231 25.82 -27.77 52.89
C LYS A 231 27.19 -27.67 52.19
N ASN A 232 27.96 -26.59 52.39
CA ASN A 232 29.24 -26.35 51.70
C ASN A 232 29.09 -26.33 50.16
N GLU A 233 27.94 -25.91 49.63
CA GLU A 233 27.64 -25.92 48.20
C GLU A 233 27.29 -24.52 47.67
N TYR A 234 27.81 -24.19 46.49
CA TYR A 234 27.57 -22.92 45.79
C TYR A 234 26.48 -23.09 44.71
N PHE A 235 25.64 -22.06 44.47
CA PHE A 235 24.65 -22.00 43.38
C PHE A 235 23.48 -23.01 43.46
N THR A 236 22.80 -23.16 44.61
CA THR A 236 21.59 -23.99 44.72
C THR A 236 20.36 -23.23 44.24
N ILE A 237 19.51 -23.83 43.39
CA ILE A 237 18.20 -23.28 43.04
C ILE A 237 17.18 -23.79 44.05
N PHE A 238 16.39 -22.90 44.65
CA PHE A 238 15.25 -23.28 45.47
C PHE A 238 13.94 -22.82 44.85
N LYS A 239 12.87 -23.57 45.12
CA LYS A 239 11.50 -23.21 44.81
C LYS A 239 10.65 -23.29 46.08
N TYR A 240 9.74 -22.34 46.23
CA TYR A 240 8.80 -22.25 47.33
C TYR A 240 7.41 -21.94 46.78
N ASN A 241 6.46 -22.85 46.94
CA ASN A 241 5.09 -22.66 46.47
C ASN A 241 4.25 -22.00 47.56
N LEU A 242 3.76 -20.79 47.29
CA LEU A 242 3.01 -19.97 48.25
C LEU A 242 1.63 -20.56 48.58
N ASN A 243 1.06 -21.42 47.73
CA ASN A 243 -0.28 -21.96 47.96
C ASN A 243 -0.29 -23.10 48.98
N ASN A 244 0.80 -23.87 49.06
CA ASN A 244 0.90 -25.07 49.91
C ASN A 244 2.10 -25.05 50.87
N ASN A 245 2.86 -23.95 50.90
CA ASN A 245 4.09 -23.79 51.67
C ASN A 245 5.16 -24.86 51.38
N ASP A 246 5.13 -25.46 50.20
CA ASP A 246 6.07 -26.52 49.82
C ASP A 246 7.41 -25.92 49.38
N PHE A 247 8.50 -26.34 50.05
CA PHE A 247 9.86 -25.90 49.79
C PHE A 247 10.71 -27.04 49.25
N SER A 248 11.37 -26.83 48.12
CA SER A 248 12.33 -27.80 47.57
C SER A 248 13.50 -27.12 46.87
N TYR A 249 14.61 -27.83 46.75
CA TYR A 249 15.83 -27.33 46.14
C TYR A 249 16.44 -28.33 45.16
N SER A 250 17.28 -27.83 44.25
CA SER A 250 18.07 -28.61 43.30
C SER A 250 19.47 -28.02 43.17
N THR A 251 20.48 -28.87 43.19
CA THR A 251 21.89 -28.48 43.22
C THR A 251 22.51 -28.60 41.83
N ILE A 252 23.46 -27.71 41.51
CA ILE A 252 24.31 -27.86 40.31
C ILE A 252 25.34 -28.96 40.60
N PRO A 253 25.60 -29.91 39.69
CA PRO A 253 26.62 -30.95 39.89
C PRO A 253 27.99 -30.34 40.26
N THR A 254 28.58 -30.80 41.36
CA THR A 254 29.78 -30.25 42.01
C THR A 254 31.01 -30.24 41.09
N ILE A 255 31.60 -29.06 40.88
CA ILE A 255 32.98 -28.93 40.36
C ILE A 255 33.74 -27.92 41.25
N LEU A 256 34.54 -28.48 42.18
CA LEU A 256 35.73 -27.94 42.87
C LEU A 256 35.59 -27.08 44.16
N ASN A 257 36.29 -27.57 45.20
CA ASN A 257 36.64 -26.94 46.48
C ASN A 257 37.51 -25.67 46.31
N THR A 258 37.21 -24.58 47.03
CA THR A 258 38.10 -23.82 47.96
C THR A 258 37.49 -22.46 48.33
N SER A 259 38.06 -21.82 49.36
CA SER A 259 37.50 -20.87 50.31
C SER A 259 37.47 -19.37 49.93
N THR A 260 36.66 -18.61 50.69
CA THR A 260 36.73 -17.17 51.07
C THR A 260 35.99 -16.06 50.26
N THR A 261 35.00 -15.46 50.97
CA THR A 261 34.54 -14.05 51.12
C THR A 261 33.95 -13.19 49.96
N GLY A 262 32.69 -12.75 50.15
CA GLY A 262 32.05 -11.46 49.73
C GLY A 262 31.81 -11.27 48.21
N MET A 263 30.80 -10.59 47.65
CA MET A 263 29.86 -9.53 48.05
C MET A 263 28.72 -9.42 46.92
N LEU A 264 27.58 -8.71 47.11
CA LEU A 264 26.27 -8.65 46.33
C LEU A 264 26.18 -7.94 44.92
N LEU A 265 25.20 -8.30 44.04
CA LEU A 265 24.24 -7.36 43.35
C LEU A 265 23.03 -8.06 42.66
N GLU A 266 22.04 -7.28 42.19
CA GLU A 266 20.57 -7.52 42.00
C GLU A 266 20.11 -7.41 40.49
N ILE A 267 18.83 -7.67 40.09
CA ILE A 267 18.33 -7.65 38.65
C ILE A 267 16.92 -8.26 38.29
N VAL A 268 15.90 -7.42 38.02
CA VAL A 268 14.44 -7.50 37.69
C VAL A 268 13.96 -8.28 36.45
N LYS A 269 12.75 -8.84 36.58
CA LYS A 269 11.94 -9.64 35.64
C LYS A 269 11.30 -8.76 34.54
N TYR A 270 11.34 -9.18 33.26
CA TYR A 270 10.56 -8.59 32.16
C TYR A 270 10.19 -9.63 31.08
N ASN A 271 8.97 -9.50 30.51
CA ASN A 271 8.45 -10.04 29.24
C ASN A 271 7.45 -8.96 28.74
N GLU A 272 7.20 -8.65 27.46
CA GLU A 272 7.24 -9.45 26.22
C GLU A 272 7.37 -8.53 24.97
N SER A 273 7.89 -9.12 23.89
CA SER A 273 7.75 -8.78 22.44
C SER A 273 8.94 -8.20 21.66
N ASN A 274 9.97 -7.64 22.30
CA ASN A 274 11.33 -7.52 21.76
C ASN A 274 12.24 -6.98 22.89
N ILE A 275 13.22 -7.78 23.36
CA ILE A 275 14.19 -7.31 24.36
C ILE A 275 15.42 -6.78 23.61
N SER A 276 15.54 -5.46 23.52
CA SER A 276 16.85 -4.81 23.57
C SER A 276 16.96 -4.13 24.93
N GLY A 277 17.58 -4.82 25.89
CA GLY A 277 17.76 -4.33 27.24
C GLY A 277 19.24 -4.16 27.56
N CYS A 278 19.69 -2.92 27.76
CA CYS A 278 20.92 -2.68 28.52
C CYS A 278 20.62 -2.95 30.00
N ILE A 279 21.08 -4.08 30.51
CA ILE A 279 20.96 -4.45 31.93
C ILE A 279 22.20 -3.87 32.64
N TYR A 280 22.04 -2.81 33.44
CA TYR A 280 23.16 -2.29 34.24
C TYR A 280 23.22 -2.98 35.60
N GLY A 281 24.03 -4.03 35.65
CA GLY A 281 24.80 -4.43 36.82
C GLY A 281 26.24 -4.59 36.34
N GLN A 282 26.97 -3.48 36.25
CA GLN A 282 28.34 -3.36 35.71
C GLN A 282 28.63 -4.26 34.49
N ASP A 283 28.51 -3.63 33.32
CA ASP A 283 29.29 -3.99 32.15
C ASP A 283 29.05 -5.40 31.58
N THR A 284 27.79 -5.82 31.41
CA THR A 284 27.44 -6.96 30.54
C THR A 284 26.17 -6.70 29.70
N GLU A 285 26.27 -6.79 28.37
CA GLU A 285 25.16 -6.66 27.42
C GLU A 285 24.73 -8.05 26.91
N ILE A 286 23.47 -8.46 27.13
CA ILE A 286 22.92 -9.73 26.61
C ILE A 286 21.72 -9.42 25.70
N ASN A 287 21.79 -9.85 24.44
CA ASN A 287 20.65 -9.77 23.52
C ASN A 287 20.01 -11.16 23.37
N TYR A 288 18.79 -11.31 23.89
CA TYR A 288 17.99 -12.53 23.79
C TYR A 288 16.70 -12.25 23.00
N ASP A 289 16.54 -12.96 21.89
CA ASP A 289 15.38 -12.90 21.03
C ASP A 289 14.37 -13.97 21.49
N ILE A 290 13.27 -13.52 22.10
CA ILE A 290 12.17 -14.36 22.59
C ILE A 290 11.41 -15.04 21.44
N THR A 291 11.35 -14.39 20.26
CA THR A 291 10.63 -14.90 19.09
C THR A 291 11.35 -16.05 18.38
N THR A 292 12.68 -16.01 18.37
CA THR A 292 13.51 -17.11 17.85
C THR A 292 14.00 -18.03 18.97
N ASN A 293 13.83 -17.63 20.23
CA ASN A 293 14.40 -18.27 21.41
C ASN A 293 15.95 -18.40 21.33
N THR A 294 16.63 -17.37 20.82
CA THR A 294 18.09 -17.37 20.61
C THR A 294 18.79 -16.20 21.31
N ILE A 295 19.96 -16.45 21.89
CA ILE A 295 20.85 -15.38 22.38
C ILE A 295 21.79 -14.97 21.24
N SER A 296 21.76 -13.70 20.85
CA SER A 296 22.48 -13.15 19.69
C SER A 296 23.74 -12.36 20.05
N LYS A 297 23.93 -11.97 21.33
CA LYS A 297 25.13 -11.24 21.79
C LYS A 297 25.32 -11.35 23.30
N ILE A 298 26.57 -11.49 23.74
CA ILE A 298 27.01 -11.30 25.14
C ILE A 298 28.33 -10.51 25.12
N ASP A 299 28.33 -9.24 25.54
CA ASP A 299 29.55 -8.42 25.69
C ASP A 299 29.79 -8.13 27.18
N ILE A 300 31.05 -8.19 27.66
CA ILE A 300 31.45 -7.84 29.05
C ILE A 300 32.49 -6.71 28.99
N PHE A 301 32.33 -5.61 29.74
CA PHE A 301 33.21 -4.42 29.71
C PHE A 301 33.99 -4.17 31.05
N ASP A 302 35.05 -4.95 31.29
CA ASP A 302 36.30 -4.56 32.00
C ASP A 302 36.53 -4.72 33.55
N GLN A 303 37.84 -4.67 33.89
CA GLN A 303 38.68 -5.33 34.90
C GLN A 303 38.59 -5.00 36.41
N HIS A 304 37.49 -4.47 36.94
CA HIS A 304 37.46 -4.11 38.37
C HIS A 304 36.86 -5.19 39.28
N ASN A 305 37.63 -5.53 40.32
CA ASN A 305 37.58 -6.74 41.14
C ASN A 305 36.44 -6.76 42.18
N ILE A 306 35.18 -6.47 41.81
CA ILE A 306 34.05 -6.35 42.76
C ILE A 306 32.74 -6.97 42.20
N MET A 307 32.28 -8.05 42.86
CA MET A 307 30.90 -8.61 43.00
C MET A 307 30.09 -9.04 41.74
N HIS A 308 29.61 -10.30 41.70
CA HIS A 308 28.94 -10.87 40.52
C HIS A 308 27.54 -11.49 40.82
N PRO A 309 26.43 -10.98 40.23
CA PRO A 309 25.07 -11.53 40.35
C PRO A 309 24.82 -12.83 39.58
N THR A 310 23.91 -13.67 40.10
CA THR A 310 23.27 -14.75 39.33
C THR A 310 21.94 -14.24 38.76
N ILE A 311 21.79 -14.23 37.43
CA ILE A 311 20.53 -13.83 36.77
C ILE A 311 19.67 -15.07 36.56
N LEU A 312 18.38 -15.01 36.89
CA LEU A 312 17.38 -16.03 36.57
C LEU A 312 16.32 -15.47 35.64
N PHE A 313 15.96 -16.23 34.61
CA PHE A 313 14.81 -15.92 33.75
C PHE A 313 14.08 -17.21 33.36
N LYS A 314 12.77 -17.11 33.22
CA LYS A 314 11.92 -18.21 32.76
C LYS A 314 11.67 -18.02 31.27
N ALA A 315 11.98 -19.03 30.46
CA ALA A 315 11.67 -18.99 29.03
C ALA A 315 10.28 -19.58 28.76
N ASN A 316 9.74 -19.31 27.56
CA ASN A 316 8.38 -19.70 27.16
C ASN A 316 8.15 -21.22 27.14
N ASN A 317 9.21 -22.02 27.22
CA ASN A 317 9.17 -23.49 27.28
C ASN A 317 9.00 -24.04 28.72
N ASN A 318 8.64 -23.20 29.70
CA ASN A 318 8.54 -23.54 31.13
C ASN A 318 9.85 -23.99 31.80
N MET A 319 10.99 -23.81 31.14
CA MET A 319 12.31 -24.02 31.76
C MET A 319 12.77 -22.72 32.42
N VAL A 320 13.51 -22.86 33.51
CA VAL A 320 14.17 -21.72 34.17
C VAL A 320 15.63 -21.75 33.78
N TYR A 321 16.15 -20.66 33.26
CA TYR A 321 17.56 -20.53 32.92
C TYR A 321 18.23 -19.59 33.92
N GLY A 322 19.51 -19.83 34.17
CA GLY A 322 20.31 -18.91 34.95
C GLY A 322 21.75 -18.81 34.53
N PHE A 323 22.34 -17.65 34.79
CA PHE A 323 23.75 -17.37 34.58
C PHE A 323 24.44 -17.22 35.94
N GLY A 324 25.58 -17.88 36.14
CA GLY A 324 26.42 -17.73 37.32
C GLY A 324 27.90 -17.53 36.95
N LEU A 325 28.67 -16.89 37.82
CA LEU A 325 30.12 -16.71 37.65
C LEU A 325 30.87 -17.57 38.67
N LEU A 326 31.67 -18.53 38.18
CA LEU A 326 32.57 -19.33 39.01
C LEU A 326 33.89 -18.56 39.24
N PHE A 327 34.56 -18.84 40.38
CA PHE A 327 35.87 -18.27 40.71
C PHE A 327 36.83 -18.31 39.50
N TYR A 328 37.60 -17.22 39.31
CA TYR A 328 38.40 -16.91 38.10
C TYR A 328 37.61 -16.38 36.88
N GLN A 329 36.47 -15.71 37.10
CA GLN A 329 35.74 -14.98 36.05
C GLN A 329 35.21 -15.88 34.90
N LYS A 330 34.81 -17.12 35.22
CA LYS A 330 34.21 -18.05 34.24
C LYS A 330 32.69 -18.01 34.29
N LEU A 331 32.05 -17.65 33.17
CA LEU A 331 30.60 -17.58 33.02
C LEU A 331 30.01 -18.98 32.82
N VAL A 332 28.97 -19.31 33.57
CA VAL A 332 28.22 -20.57 33.49
C VAL A 332 26.77 -20.27 33.15
N LEU A 333 26.25 -20.93 32.12
CA LEU A 333 24.80 -20.96 31.84
C LEU A 333 24.26 -22.32 32.25
N PHE A 334 23.24 -22.32 33.09
CA PHE A 334 22.52 -23.51 33.50
C PHE A 334 21.03 -23.42 33.13
N GLU A 335 20.45 -24.59 32.87
CA GLU A 335 19.04 -24.81 32.57
C GLU A 335 18.45 -25.66 33.71
N TYR A 336 17.32 -25.23 34.27
CA TYR A 336 16.55 -25.94 35.27
C TYR A 336 15.20 -26.35 34.71
N ASN A 337 14.88 -27.64 34.81
CA ASN A 337 13.58 -28.19 34.49
C ASN A 337 12.73 -28.30 35.76
N PRO A 338 11.72 -27.44 35.95
CA PRO A 338 10.90 -27.46 37.16
C PRO A 338 9.98 -28.68 37.26
N LEU A 339 9.67 -29.36 36.13
CA LEU A 339 8.78 -30.54 36.10
C LEU A 339 9.46 -31.78 36.67
N ILE A 340 10.78 -31.91 36.48
CA ILE A 340 11.56 -33.08 36.92
C ILE A 340 12.64 -32.74 37.95
N ASN A 341 12.69 -31.48 38.39
CA ASN A 341 13.65 -30.95 39.38
C ASN A 341 15.14 -31.14 39.02
N GLU A 342 15.48 -31.02 37.73
CA GLU A 342 16.83 -31.29 37.21
C GLU A 342 17.53 -30.01 36.75
N VAL A 343 18.80 -29.82 37.14
CA VAL A 343 19.67 -28.73 36.66
C VAL A 343 20.75 -29.26 35.73
N LYS A 344 20.94 -28.62 34.57
CA LYS A 344 21.95 -28.95 33.57
C LYS A 344 22.82 -27.74 33.25
N ILE A 345 24.14 -27.92 33.27
CA ILE A 345 25.07 -26.93 32.74
C ILE A 345 25.03 -27.02 31.21
N LYS A 346 24.71 -25.89 30.56
CA LYS A 346 24.71 -25.76 29.10
C LYS A 346 26.02 -25.22 28.56
N TYR A 347 26.69 -24.36 29.34
CA TYR A 347 27.90 -23.67 28.89
C TYR A 347 28.77 -23.25 30.08
N THR A 348 30.08 -23.24 29.87
CA THR A 348 31.11 -22.77 30.81
C THR A 348 32.19 -22.05 30.01
N SER A 349 32.49 -20.78 30.29
CA SER A 349 33.55 -20.06 29.58
C SER A 349 34.95 -20.48 30.06
N SER A 350 35.95 -20.35 29.19
CA SER A 350 37.34 -20.69 29.52
C SER A 350 38.10 -19.56 30.22
N GLU A 351 37.84 -18.28 29.90
CA GLU A 351 38.34 -17.05 30.56
C GLU A 351 37.40 -15.85 30.24
N SER A 352 37.58 -14.70 30.90
CA SER A 352 36.61 -13.59 31.03
C SER A 352 36.45 -12.61 29.87
N ASN A 353 37.04 -12.85 28.69
CA ASN A 353 37.09 -11.83 27.63
C ASN A 353 36.91 -12.39 26.20
N GLN A 354 36.17 -13.48 26.01
CA GLN A 354 35.79 -13.92 24.67
C GLN A 354 34.30 -13.72 24.38
N GLN A 355 34.02 -13.02 23.27
CA GLN A 355 32.69 -13.01 22.66
C GLN A 355 32.26 -14.46 22.38
N VAL A 356 31.10 -14.84 22.92
CA VAL A 356 30.44 -16.09 22.54
C VAL A 356 30.13 -16.00 21.03
N PRO A 357 30.60 -16.92 20.18
CA PRO A 357 30.37 -16.82 18.75
C PRO A 357 28.87 -16.80 18.42
N ASN A 358 28.47 -15.90 17.53
CA ASN A 358 27.09 -15.83 17.05
C ASN A 358 26.64 -17.20 16.53
N ASN A 359 25.53 -17.72 17.07
CA ASN A 359 24.80 -18.94 16.66
C ASN A 359 25.09 -20.27 17.40
N PHE A 360 25.40 -20.27 18.70
CA PHE A 360 25.58 -21.52 19.46
C PHE A 360 24.30 -22.22 19.96
N PHE A 361 23.08 -21.70 19.69
CA PHE A 361 21.83 -22.34 20.12
C PHE A 361 20.87 -22.63 18.96
N SER A 362 20.60 -23.91 18.71
CA SER A 362 19.33 -24.38 18.13
C SER A 362 18.83 -25.56 18.97
N ILE A 363 17.82 -25.32 19.81
CA ILE A 363 17.17 -26.40 20.58
C ILE A 363 16.20 -27.11 19.63
N LYS A 364 16.38 -28.42 19.44
CA LYS A 364 15.45 -29.26 18.67
C LYS A 364 14.24 -29.57 19.55
N GLU A 365 13.07 -29.02 19.21
CA GLU A 365 11.82 -29.17 19.96
C GLU A 365 11.23 -30.59 19.93
N LEU A 366 10.56 -30.99 21.01
CA LEU A 366 9.45 -31.94 20.97
C LEU A 366 8.17 -31.15 20.60
N PRO A 367 7.31 -31.66 19.70
CA PRO A 367 6.18 -30.88 19.19
C PRO A 367 5.15 -30.56 20.27
N ILE A 368 4.77 -29.29 20.35
CA ILE A 368 3.81 -28.76 21.33
C ILE A 368 2.39 -29.25 20.98
N GLN A 369 1.71 -29.89 21.94
CA GLN A 369 0.35 -30.41 21.83
C GLN A 369 -0.59 -29.73 22.84
N THR A 370 -1.84 -29.50 22.44
CA THR A 370 -2.95 -29.04 23.30
C THR A 370 -4.22 -29.84 22.96
N GLN A 371 -5.11 -29.99 23.92
CA GLN A 371 -6.36 -30.74 23.74
C GLN A 371 -7.49 -30.09 24.52
N LEU A 372 -8.73 -30.50 24.23
CA LEU A 372 -9.92 -29.99 24.91
C LEU A 372 -9.78 -30.12 26.43
N SER A 373 -10.19 -29.13 27.22
CA SER A 373 -10.06 -29.19 28.69
C SER A 373 -10.96 -30.27 29.28
N ALA A 374 -10.50 -30.88 30.38
CA ALA A 374 -11.10 -32.08 30.98
C ALA A 374 -12.63 -32.01 31.15
N GLN A 375 -13.16 -30.87 31.58
CA GLN A 375 -14.60 -30.66 31.82
C GLN A 375 -15.49 -30.77 30.57
N TYR A 376 -14.94 -30.65 29.35
CA TYR A 376 -15.72 -30.68 28.11
C TYR A 376 -15.56 -32.00 27.34
N ARG A 377 -14.62 -32.86 27.73
CA ARG A 377 -14.29 -34.11 27.03
C ARG A 377 -15.46 -35.09 27.11
N ASN A 378 -15.96 -35.53 25.97
CA ASN A 378 -17.03 -36.53 25.84
C ASN A 378 -18.36 -36.09 26.51
N THR A 379 -18.67 -34.80 26.45
CA THR A 379 -19.86 -34.21 27.09
C THR A 379 -20.92 -33.78 26.07
N THR A 380 -22.14 -33.55 26.57
CA THR A 380 -23.17 -32.80 25.83
C THR A 380 -23.17 -31.37 26.35
N LEU A 381 -23.02 -30.39 25.46
CA LEU A 381 -23.06 -28.99 25.85
C LEU A 381 -24.48 -28.62 26.29
N GLU A 382 -24.63 -27.96 27.45
CA GLU A 382 -25.95 -27.47 27.89
C GLU A 382 -26.51 -26.40 26.95
N LYS A 383 -25.62 -25.55 26.42
CA LYS A 383 -25.93 -24.50 25.43
C LYS A 383 -24.78 -24.44 24.45
N ILE A 384 -25.08 -24.34 23.15
CA ILE A 384 -24.07 -24.20 22.09
C ILE A 384 -23.29 -22.87 22.19
N PHE A 385 -23.79 -21.91 22.98
CA PHE A 385 -23.19 -20.60 23.24
C PHE A 385 -22.32 -20.57 24.50
N SER A 386 -22.30 -21.65 25.28
CA SER A 386 -21.41 -21.74 26.43
C SER A 386 -19.99 -21.96 25.93
N PRO A 387 -19.02 -21.15 26.38
CA PRO A 387 -17.64 -21.29 25.96
C PRO A 387 -17.06 -22.65 26.35
N ILE A 388 -16.30 -23.26 25.44
CA ILE A 388 -15.45 -24.42 25.70
C ILE A 388 -13.98 -23.96 25.70
N ALA A 389 -13.12 -24.69 26.42
CA ALA A 389 -11.70 -24.36 26.51
C ALA A 389 -10.83 -25.57 26.18
N CYS A 390 -9.63 -25.32 25.66
CA CYS A 390 -8.55 -26.28 25.56
C CYS A 390 -7.51 -25.98 26.62
N ASP A 391 -6.63 -26.94 26.89
CA ASP A 391 -5.53 -26.76 27.83
C ASP A 391 -4.62 -25.63 27.32
N ALA A 392 -4.45 -24.59 28.15
CA ALA A 392 -3.75 -23.37 27.75
C ALA A 392 -2.27 -23.67 27.49
N VAL A 393 -1.78 -23.24 26.34
CA VAL A 393 -0.37 -23.35 25.94
C VAL A 393 0.30 -22.01 26.11
N VAL A 394 1.34 -21.98 26.94
CA VAL A 394 2.15 -20.79 27.20
C VAL A 394 2.83 -20.33 25.90
N GLY A 395 2.76 -19.04 25.59
CA GLY A 395 3.32 -18.46 24.36
C GLY A 395 2.47 -18.67 23.10
N ALA A 396 1.29 -19.29 23.20
CA ALA A 396 0.40 -19.45 22.06
C ALA A 396 -0.21 -18.11 21.63
N THR A 397 0.01 -17.70 20.38
CA THR A 397 -0.59 -16.49 19.81
C THR A 397 -2.03 -16.72 19.39
N ASN A 398 -2.34 -17.94 18.93
CA ASN A 398 -3.64 -18.35 18.38
C ASN A 398 -3.84 -19.86 18.56
N TYR A 399 -5.09 -20.30 18.52
CA TYR A 399 -5.47 -21.72 18.54
C TYR A 399 -6.28 -22.05 17.29
N THR A 400 -6.02 -23.20 16.69
CA THR A 400 -6.88 -23.78 15.65
C THR A 400 -7.66 -24.94 16.24
N TRP A 401 -8.97 -24.87 16.13
CA TRP A 401 -9.94 -25.88 16.53
C TRP A 401 -10.46 -26.59 15.29
N ARG A 402 -10.49 -27.91 15.32
CA ARG A 402 -11.04 -28.75 14.26
C ARG A 402 -12.18 -29.59 14.81
N PHE A 403 -13.36 -29.44 14.25
CA PHE A 403 -14.56 -30.19 14.57
C PHE A 403 -14.90 -31.13 13.40
N THR A 404 -15.01 -32.43 13.66
CA THR A 404 -15.28 -33.44 12.64
C THR A 404 -16.56 -34.20 12.97
N SER A 405 -17.54 -34.23 12.05
CA SER A 405 -18.79 -34.99 12.16
C SER A 405 -19.01 -35.77 10.86
N GLY A 406 -18.75 -37.08 10.87
CA GLY A 406 -18.80 -37.90 9.65
C GLY A 406 -17.76 -37.42 8.63
N THR A 407 -18.21 -36.94 7.47
CA THR A 407 -17.34 -36.36 6.42
C THR A 407 -17.16 -34.84 6.52
N GLU A 408 -17.90 -34.17 7.41
CA GLU A 408 -17.85 -32.72 7.57
C GLU A 408 -16.74 -32.31 8.54
N VAL A 409 -15.84 -31.44 8.09
CA VAL A 409 -14.73 -30.90 8.90
C VAL A 409 -14.85 -29.38 8.93
N ILE A 410 -14.97 -28.83 10.14
CA ILE A 410 -15.05 -27.39 10.40
C ILE A 410 -13.77 -26.99 11.13
N THR A 411 -13.08 -25.97 10.63
CA THR A 411 -11.87 -25.44 11.26
C THR A 411 -12.10 -23.99 11.67
N TYR A 412 -11.77 -23.65 12.90
CA TYR A 412 -11.88 -22.30 13.44
C TYR A 412 -10.56 -21.88 14.09
N GLU A 413 -10.04 -20.72 13.67
CA GLU A 413 -8.82 -20.14 14.20
C GLU A 413 -9.18 -18.95 15.10
N THR A 414 -8.75 -18.97 16.36
CA THR A 414 -8.91 -17.83 17.24
C THR A 414 -8.00 -16.70 16.77
N THR A 415 -8.45 -15.45 16.80
CA THR A 415 -7.62 -14.28 16.46
C THR A 415 -6.84 -13.74 17.66
N THR A 416 -7.05 -14.34 18.84
CA THR A 416 -6.46 -13.95 20.12
C THR A 416 -5.74 -15.14 20.76
N THR A 417 -4.97 -14.85 21.81
CA THR A 417 -4.32 -15.83 22.70
C THR A 417 -5.31 -16.65 23.53
N SER A 418 -6.62 -16.44 23.36
CA SER A 418 -7.67 -17.16 24.07
C SER A 418 -7.65 -18.64 23.70
N ASN A 419 -7.44 -19.50 24.69
CA ASN A 419 -7.69 -20.95 24.64
C ASN A 419 -9.18 -21.30 24.81
N ILE A 420 -10.05 -20.28 24.85
CA ILE A 420 -11.49 -20.40 24.97
C ILE A 420 -12.13 -20.10 23.61
N LEU A 421 -13.08 -20.94 23.22
CA LEU A 421 -13.89 -20.82 22.02
C LEU A 421 -15.37 -20.89 22.40
N ASN A 422 -16.18 -19.97 21.88
CA ASN A 422 -17.62 -20.19 21.83
C ASN A 422 -17.92 -21.14 20.64
N PRO A 423 -18.44 -22.36 20.86
CA PRO A 423 -18.67 -23.32 19.78
C PRO A 423 -19.53 -22.77 18.63
N ALA A 424 -20.47 -21.87 18.94
CA ALA A 424 -21.27 -21.18 17.92
C ALA A 424 -20.45 -20.31 16.96
N GLU A 425 -19.29 -19.77 17.38
CA GLU A 425 -18.38 -19.01 16.51
C GLU A 425 -17.71 -19.88 15.45
N ALA A 426 -17.48 -21.15 15.76
CA ALA A 426 -16.95 -22.11 14.80
C ALA A 426 -17.98 -22.53 13.74
N GLY A 427 -19.27 -22.18 13.90
CA GLY A 427 -20.32 -22.54 12.94
C GLY A 427 -20.75 -24.02 13.02
N ILE A 428 -20.56 -24.67 14.16
CA ILE A 428 -21.03 -26.05 14.36
C ILE A 428 -22.56 -26.12 14.45
N LYS A 429 -23.14 -27.25 14.03
CA LYS A 429 -24.59 -27.46 13.93
C LYS A 429 -25.19 -27.94 15.26
N PHE A 430 -26.46 -27.64 15.49
CA PHE A 430 -27.25 -28.19 16.60
C PHE A 430 -27.51 -29.69 16.41
N ASN A 431 -27.84 -30.40 17.51
CA ASN A 431 -28.14 -31.83 17.51
C ASN A 431 -27.11 -32.70 16.76
N THR A 432 -25.82 -32.38 16.89
CA THR A 432 -24.72 -33.01 16.14
C THR A 432 -23.58 -33.35 17.08
N GLN A 433 -22.99 -34.53 16.91
CA GLN A 433 -21.80 -34.97 17.62
C GLN A 433 -20.55 -34.65 16.79
N TYR A 434 -19.55 -34.04 17.42
CA TYR A 434 -18.28 -33.68 16.79
C TYR A 434 -17.10 -34.27 17.55
N SER A 435 -16.14 -34.81 16.80
CA SER A 435 -14.78 -35.06 17.26
C SER A 435 -13.98 -33.76 17.18
N VAL A 436 -13.43 -33.31 18.31
CA VAL A 436 -12.75 -32.01 18.46
C VAL A 436 -11.27 -32.21 18.72
N GLU A 437 -10.45 -31.57 17.90
CA GLU A 437 -8.99 -31.53 18.03
C GLU A 437 -8.51 -30.08 18.04
N VAL A 438 -7.46 -29.78 18.81
CA VAL A 438 -6.94 -28.41 18.94
C VAL A 438 -5.43 -28.39 18.76
N LYS A 439 -4.90 -27.33 18.14
CA LYS A 439 -3.46 -27.05 18.08
C LYS A 439 -3.19 -25.57 18.35
N ALA A 440 -2.05 -25.27 18.95
CA ALA A 440 -1.61 -23.92 19.26
C ALA A 440 -0.60 -23.41 18.21
N LYS A 441 -0.57 -22.09 17.99
CA LYS A 441 0.45 -21.40 17.20
C LYS A 441 1.41 -20.70 18.13
N ILE A 442 2.70 -20.94 18.00
CA ILE A 442 3.75 -20.25 18.76
C ILE A 442 4.76 -19.72 17.77
N ASN A 443 5.18 -18.46 17.90
CA ASN A 443 6.18 -17.84 17.02
C ASN A 443 5.87 -18.02 15.51
N ASN A 444 4.60 -17.79 15.14
CA ASN A 444 4.08 -18.00 13.78
C ASN A 444 4.14 -19.44 13.22
N THR A 445 4.53 -20.43 14.00
CA THR A 445 4.55 -21.85 13.62
C THR A 445 3.40 -22.60 14.31
N TRP A 446 2.68 -23.43 13.56
CA TRP A 446 1.63 -24.27 14.12
C TRP A 446 2.21 -25.55 14.72
N GLY A 447 1.82 -25.85 15.96
CA GLY A 447 2.02 -27.17 16.55
C GLY A 447 1.19 -28.26 15.87
N ILE A 448 1.23 -29.46 16.45
CA ILE A 448 0.40 -30.59 15.98
C ILE A 448 -0.93 -30.61 16.74
N TYR A 449 -1.95 -31.22 16.14
CA TYR A 449 -3.21 -31.47 16.85
C TYR A 449 -2.95 -32.42 18.02
N GLY A 450 -3.48 -32.08 19.20
CA GLY A 450 -3.52 -33.01 20.34
C GLY A 450 -4.65 -34.02 20.22
N GLU A 451 -4.95 -34.71 21.32
CA GLU A 451 -5.92 -35.80 21.35
C GLU A 451 -7.35 -35.33 21.00
N ALA A 452 -8.05 -36.17 20.23
CA ALA A 452 -9.41 -35.91 19.78
C ALA A 452 -10.44 -36.32 20.85
N PHE A 453 -11.36 -35.41 21.21
CA PHE A 453 -12.45 -35.68 22.16
C PHE A 453 -13.83 -35.40 21.57
N GLN A 454 -14.85 -36.12 22.01
CA GLN A 454 -16.21 -35.90 21.51
C GLN A 454 -16.92 -34.76 22.25
N ILE A 455 -17.69 -33.96 21.53
CA ILE A 455 -18.74 -33.08 22.10
C ILE A 455 -20.06 -33.31 21.35
N THR A 456 -21.18 -33.24 22.06
CA THR A 456 -22.52 -33.28 21.45
C THR A 456 -23.23 -31.95 21.65
N THR A 457 -23.73 -31.33 20.58
CA THR A 457 -24.47 -30.06 20.67
C THR A 457 -25.92 -30.28 21.12
N PRO A 458 -26.56 -29.30 21.78
CA PRO A 458 -27.92 -29.46 22.31
C PRO A 458 -28.95 -29.82 21.23
N GLN A 459 -29.93 -30.66 21.61
CA GLN A 459 -31.03 -31.08 20.74
C GLN A 459 -32.10 -29.98 20.55
N THR A 460 -32.26 -29.08 21.52
CA THR A 460 -33.22 -27.97 21.47
C THR A 460 -32.66 -26.79 20.67
N ILE A 461 -33.18 -26.60 19.45
CA ILE A 461 -32.80 -25.49 18.57
C ILE A 461 -33.56 -24.22 18.99
N PRO A 462 -32.89 -23.11 19.34
CA PRO A 462 -33.57 -21.89 19.72
C PRO A 462 -34.45 -21.33 18.59
N THR A 463 -35.61 -20.80 18.95
CA THR A 463 -36.55 -20.20 17.99
C THR A 463 -36.75 -18.70 18.23
N SER A 464 -37.24 -18.00 17.21
CA SER A 464 -37.73 -16.61 17.32
C SER A 464 -38.91 -16.41 16.37
N LYS A 465 -39.69 -15.36 16.59
CA LYS A 465 -40.79 -14.93 15.73
C LYS A 465 -41.05 -13.45 15.90
N LEU A 466 -41.82 -12.86 14.99
CA LEU A 466 -42.24 -11.48 15.15
C LEU A 466 -43.11 -11.31 16.40
N GLN A 467 -42.95 -10.21 17.14
CA GLN A 467 -43.81 -9.95 18.30
C GLN A 467 -45.26 -9.80 17.83
N THR A 468 -46.21 -10.31 18.62
CA THR A 468 -47.64 -10.34 18.29
C THR A 468 -48.21 -8.96 17.91
N ALA A 469 -47.69 -7.88 18.50
CA ALA A 469 -48.11 -6.51 18.21
C ALA A 469 -47.88 -6.07 16.75
N TYR A 470 -46.96 -6.71 16.02
CA TYR A 470 -46.69 -6.40 14.62
C TYR A 470 -47.33 -7.40 13.67
N CYS A 471 -48.21 -8.28 14.17
CA CYS A 471 -48.78 -9.34 13.36
C CYS A 471 -50.16 -9.02 12.78
N GLY A 472 -50.28 -9.15 11.46
CA GLY A 472 -51.49 -8.83 10.71
C GLY A 472 -51.75 -7.32 10.57
N ILE A 473 -50.78 -6.48 10.91
CA ILE A 473 -50.94 -5.02 10.88
C ILE A 473 -50.63 -4.44 9.49
N THR A 474 -51.25 -3.30 9.19
CA THR A 474 -50.76 -2.39 8.17
C THR A 474 -49.82 -1.38 8.83
N ILE A 475 -48.58 -1.31 8.36
CA ILE A 475 -47.56 -0.38 8.85
C ILE A 475 -47.95 1.04 8.40
N ASN A 476 -47.81 2.05 9.26
CA ASN A 476 -48.16 3.42 8.91
C ASN A 476 -47.09 4.08 8.03
N ALA A 477 -45.81 3.83 8.34
CA ALA A 477 -44.69 4.33 7.56
C ALA A 477 -43.54 3.32 7.53
N LEU A 478 -42.87 3.16 6.39
CA LEU A 478 -41.72 2.26 6.27
C LEU A 478 -40.50 2.71 7.10
N THR A 479 -40.51 3.92 7.66
CA THR A 479 -39.50 4.36 8.63
C THR A 479 -39.68 3.76 10.03
N GLU A 480 -40.80 3.10 10.30
CA GLU A 480 -41.09 2.44 11.58
C GLU A 480 -40.24 1.17 11.75
N SER A 481 -40.13 0.72 13.00
CA SER A 481 -39.43 -0.51 13.37
C SER A 481 -40.41 -1.60 13.77
N ILE A 482 -40.13 -2.82 13.33
CA ILE A 482 -40.74 -4.04 13.84
C ILE A 482 -39.78 -4.76 14.77
N LYS A 483 -40.29 -5.57 15.70
CA LYS A 483 -39.46 -6.33 16.65
C LYS A 483 -39.81 -7.79 16.67
N CYS A 484 -38.80 -8.64 16.83
CA CYS A 484 -38.97 -10.07 17.10
C CYS A 484 -38.76 -10.39 18.59
N ILE A 485 -39.16 -11.60 19.00
CA ILE A 485 -38.88 -12.12 20.34
C ILE A 485 -37.39 -12.40 20.43
N ALA A 486 -36.70 -11.70 21.34
CA ALA A 486 -35.26 -11.86 21.51
C ALA A 486 -34.94 -13.22 22.14
N THR A 487 -33.99 -13.94 21.54
CA THR A 487 -33.47 -15.22 21.98
C THR A 487 -32.10 -15.02 22.63
N SER A 488 -31.89 -15.60 23.82
CA SER A 488 -30.61 -15.52 24.53
C SER A 488 -29.46 -16.06 23.67
N GLY A 489 -28.35 -15.32 23.60
CA GLY A 489 -27.16 -15.68 22.81
C GLY A 489 -27.22 -15.30 21.32
N ALA A 490 -28.37 -14.88 20.78
CA ALA A 490 -28.50 -14.49 19.38
C ALA A 490 -27.78 -13.16 19.13
N THR A 491 -26.82 -13.16 18.20
CA THR A 491 -26.09 -11.95 17.83
C THR A 491 -26.87 -11.12 16.82
N GLN A 492 -27.68 -11.77 15.98
CA GLN A 492 -28.58 -11.13 15.01
C GLN A 492 -29.83 -12.00 14.79
N TYR A 493 -30.75 -11.53 13.95
CA TYR A 493 -31.95 -12.23 13.53
C TYR A 493 -32.07 -12.10 12.02
N GLU A 494 -32.38 -13.20 11.36
CA GLU A 494 -32.68 -13.22 9.94
C GLU A 494 -34.18 -13.10 9.75
N TYR A 495 -34.60 -11.99 9.16
CA TYR A 495 -35.97 -11.72 8.76
C TYR A 495 -36.11 -12.11 7.29
N THR A 496 -37.06 -12.99 7.01
CA THR A 496 -37.44 -13.36 5.65
C THR A 496 -38.81 -12.77 5.36
N PHE A 497 -38.88 -11.87 4.38
CA PHE A 497 -40.12 -11.31 3.85
C PHE A 497 -40.43 -12.00 2.52
N VAL A 498 -41.61 -12.59 2.41
CA VAL A 498 -42.10 -13.18 1.16
C VAL A 498 -43.29 -12.36 0.70
N ASP A 499 -43.18 -11.70 -0.45
CA ASP A 499 -44.32 -10.99 -1.05
C ASP A 499 -45.42 -12.00 -1.39
N ASN A 500 -46.61 -11.82 -0.82
CA ASN A 500 -47.72 -12.74 -1.02
C ASN A 500 -48.26 -12.75 -2.47
N VAL A 501 -47.92 -11.74 -3.28
CA VAL A 501 -48.34 -11.66 -4.69
C VAL A 501 -47.26 -12.21 -5.62
N SER A 502 -46.04 -11.67 -5.55
CA SER A 502 -44.96 -12.07 -6.47
C SER A 502 -44.18 -13.31 -6.03
N GLY A 503 -44.32 -13.75 -4.79
CA GLY A 503 -43.48 -14.78 -4.18
C GLY A 503 -42.04 -14.33 -3.93
N LYS A 504 -41.70 -13.07 -4.22
CA LYS A 504 -40.34 -12.54 -4.06
C LYS A 504 -39.91 -12.61 -2.61
N LYS A 505 -38.79 -13.30 -2.37
CA LYS A 505 -38.17 -13.47 -1.06
C LYS A 505 -37.09 -12.41 -0.84
N ILE A 506 -37.20 -11.66 0.26
CA ILE A 506 -36.22 -10.69 0.73
C ILE A 506 -35.71 -11.18 2.08
N VAL A 507 -34.40 -11.36 2.20
CA VAL A 507 -33.76 -11.83 3.44
C VAL A 507 -32.84 -10.73 3.94
N ILE A 508 -32.97 -10.38 5.22
CA ILE A 508 -32.14 -9.37 5.86
C ILE A 508 -31.78 -9.81 7.28
N LYS A 509 -30.53 -9.57 7.67
CA LYS A 509 -30.07 -9.76 9.06
C LYS A 509 -30.05 -8.42 9.77
N ASN A 510 -30.61 -8.38 10.98
CA ASN A 510 -30.58 -7.20 11.84
C ASN A 510 -30.63 -7.63 13.30
N LEU A 511 -30.54 -6.70 14.23
CA LEU A 511 -30.84 -6.94 15.64
C LEU A 511 -32.33 -7.31 15.81
N SER A 512 -32.74 -7.56 17.05
CA SER A 512 -34.13 -7.88 17.39
C SER A 512 -35.14 -6.78 17.03
N THR A 513 -34.66 -5.59 16.67
CA THR A 513 -35.44 -4.48 16.13
C THR A 513 -34.98 -4.18 14.71
N LEU A 514 -35.90 -4.17 13.75
CA LEU A 514 -35.65 -3.93 12.35
C LEU A 514 -36.48 -2.74 11.85
N ARG A 515 -35.81 -1.68 11.39
CA ARG A 515 -36.47 -0.61 10.61
C ARG A 515 -36.77 -1.10 9.19
N LEU A 516 -38.00 -0.89 8.73
CA LEU A 516 -38.43 -1.39 7.42
C LEU A 516 -37.78 -0.66 6.25
N ASP A 517 -37.35 0.60 6.44
CA ASP A 517 -36.61 1.39 5.45
C ASP A 517 -35.21 0.86 5.14
N LYS A 518 -34.69 -0.05 5.98
CA LYS A 518 -33.45 -0.79 5.76
C LYS A 518 -33.65 -2.09 5.00
N VAL A 519 -34.89 -2.55 4.85
CA VAL A 519 -35.22 -3.75 4.08
C VAL A 519 -35.28 -3.33 2.61
N ALA A 520 -34.16 -3.55 1.93
CA ALA A 520 -34.03 -3.18 0.52
C ALA A 520 -35.14 -3.85 -0.31
N THR A 521 -35.76 -3.09 -1.20
CA THR A 521 -36.76 -3.55 -2.18
C THR A 521 -38.12 -3.97 -1.64
N LEU A 522 -38.46 -3.64 -0.38
CA LEU A 522 -39.88 -3.61 0.01
C LEU A 522 -40.62 -2.64 -0.91
N GLU A 523 -41.82 -3.03 -1.33
CA GLU A 523 -42.70 -2.22 -2.15
C GLU A 523 -43.88 -1.72 -1.30
N TYR A 524 -44.34 -0.50 -1.58
CA TYR A 524 -45.59 0.03 -1.05
C TYR A 524 -46.81 -0.74 -1.60
N GLY A 525 -47.87 -0.83 -0.81
CA GLY A 525 -49.12 -1.49 -1.17
C GLY A 525 -49.03 -3.01 -1.29
N ARG A 526 -48.10 -3.65 -0.58
CA ARG A 526 -47.87 -5.10 -0.60
C ARG A 526 -48.07 -5.71 0.78
N THR A 527 -48.46 -6.98 0.80
CA THR A 527 -48.49 -7.79 2.02
C THR A 527 -47.36 -8.81 1.94
N TYR A 528 -46.52 -8.83 2.98
CA TYR A 528 -45.41 -9.76 3.11
C TYR A 528 -45.68 -10.74 4.23
N THR A 529 -45.46 -12.03 3.96
CA THR A 529 -45.31 -13.04 5.01
C THR A 529 -43.89 -12.98 5.54
N VAL A 530 -43.75 -12.67 6.83
CA VAL A 530 -42.51 -12.51 7.56
C VAL A 530 -42.27 -13.72 8.46
N THR A 531 -41.12 -14.37 8.30
CA THR A 531 -40.58 -15.31 9.28
C THR A 531 -39.29 -14.75 9.85
N VAL A 532 -39.01 -15.07 11.11
CA VAL A 532 -37.80 -14.60 11.80
C VAL A 532 -37.13 -15.81 12.42
N ARG A 533 -35.81 -15.95 12.26
CA ARG A 533 -35.02 -16.95 12.98
C ARG A 533 -33.80 -16.30 13.63
N PRO A 534 -33.40 -16.71 14.84
CA PRO A 534 -32.23 -16.16 15.49
C PRO A 534 -30.96 -16.66 14.78
N VAL A 535 -29.95 -15.79 14.68
CA VAL A 535 -28.65 -16.06 14.07
C VAL A 535 -27.58 -15.94 15.14
N PHE A 536 -26.69 -16.92 15.15
CA PHE A 536 -25.64 -17.07 16.14
C PHE A 536 -24.31 -17.31 15.44
N ASN A 537 -23.52 -16.25 15.23
CA ASN A 537 -22.19 -16.32 14.60
C ASN A 537 -22.10 -17.31 13.41
N ASN A 538 -23.08 -17.22 12.51
CA ASN A 538 -23.29 -18.02 11.28
C ASN A 538 -24.03 -19.37 11.41
N SER A 539 -24.36 -19.82 12.62
CA SER A 539 -25.37 -20.87 12.85
C SER A 539 -26.77 -20.26 12.95
N TYR A 540 -27.78 -21.02 12.54
CA TYR A 540 -29.17 -20.56 12.49
C TYR A 540 -30.03 -21.36 13.48
N GLY A 541 -30.83 -20.65 14.27
CA GLY A 541 -31.97 -21.24 14.94
C GLY A 541 -33.14 -21.45 13.98
N ASN A 542 -34.28 -21.85 14.54
CA ASN A 542 -35.51 -22.09 13.79
C ASN A 542 -36.45 -20.88 13.86
N SER A 543 -37.32 -20.73 12.87
CA SER A 543 -38.44 -19.79 12.94
C SER A 543 -39.61 -20.42 13.67
N ASP A 544 -40.17 -19.72 14.67
CA ASP A 544 -41.40 -20.12 15.36
C ASP A 544 -42.62 -19.46 14.71
N GLY A 545 -43.07 -20.02 13.59
CA GLY A 545 -44.23 -19.51 12.86
C GLY A 545 -43.95 -18.33 11.93
N SER A 546 -44.99 -17.93 11.21
CA SER A 546 -44.98 -16.84 10.24
C SER A 546 -46.06 -15.82 10.57
N CYS A 547 -45.90 -14.63 10.03
CA CYS A 547 -46.74 -13.51 10.35
C CYS A 547 -46.84 -12.55 9.16
N THR A 548 -48.01 -11.95 8.89
CA THR A 548 -48.14 -10.99 7.79
C THR A 548 -47.95 -9.54 8.24
N ILE A 549 -47.30 -8.74 7.40
CA ILE A 549 -47.30 -7.28 7.49
C ILE A 549 -47.74 -6.68 6.15
N THR A 550 -48.54 -5.62 6.18
CA THR A 550 -48.95 -4.88 4.98
C THR A 550 -48.25 -3.53 4.96
N THR A 551 -47.58 -3.19 3.86
CA THR A 551 -46.94 -1.89 3.66
C THR A 551 -47.98 -0.83 3.28
N PRO A 552 -47.71 0.48 3.54
CA PRO A 552 -48.68 1.54 3.25
C PRO A 552 -49.11 1.52 1.78
N ALA A 553 -50.40 1.68 1.51
CA ALA A 553 -50.97 1.67 0.16
C ALA A 553 -50.59 2.92 -0.67
N THR A 554 -50.08 3.97 -0.03
CA THR A 554 -49.70 5.24 -0.66
C THR A 554 -48.22 5.54 -0.43
N ILE A 555 -47.54 5.98 -1.49
CA ILE A 555 -46.17 6.47 -1.40
C ILE A 555 -46.20 7.92 -0.88
N PRO A 556 -45.38 8.28 0.13
CA PRO A 556 -45.26 9.66 0.57
C PRO A 556 -44.83 10.60 -0.57
N THR A 557 -45.31 11.83 -0.56
CA THR A 557 -44.89 12.84 -1.54
C THR A 557 -43.44 13.26 -1.30
N THR A 558 -42.71 13.57 -2.37
CA THR A 558 -41.35 14.15 -2.32
C THR A 558 -41.29 15.42 -3.15
N ARG A 559 -40.35 16.30 -2.81
CA ARG A 559 -40.11 17.58 -3.47
C ARG A 559 -38.61 17.84 -3.59
N LEU A 560 -38.24 18.87 -4.34
CA LEU A 560 -36.85 19.34 -4.38
C LEU A 560 -36.36 19.65 -2.95
N SER A 561 -35.14 19.24 -2.63
CA SER A 561 -34.51 19.55 -1.35
C SER A 561 -33.97 20.98 -1.37
N GLU A 562 -33.81 21.60 -0.20
CA GLU A 562 -33.01 22.83 -0.10
C GLU A 562 -31.54 22.53 -0.43
N PRO A 563 -30.79 23.44 -1.09
CA PRO A 563 -31.17 24.80 -1.51
C PRO A 563 -31.71 24.88 -2.95
N TYR A 564 -32.10 23.76 -3.56
CA TYR A 564 -32.41 23.70 -4.99
C TYR A 564 -33.75 24.34 -5.35
N ARG A 565 -34.61 24.63 -4.38
CA ARG A 565 -35.94 25.20 -4.63
C ARG A 565 -35.80 26.63 -5.18
N ASN A 566 -36.42 26.92 -6.32
CA ASN A 566 -36.38 28.26 -6.95
C ASN A 566 -34.96 28.73 -7.33
N MET A 567 -34.05 27.78 -7.56
CA MET A 567 -32.65 28.06 -7.83
C MET A 567 -32.41 28.48 -9.29
N GLN A 568 -31.46 29.41 -9.48
CA GLN A 568 -30.80 29.67 -10.76
C GLN A 568 -29.63 28.70 -10.93
N LEU A 569 -29.67 27.83 -11.93
CA LEU A 569 -28.57 26.91 -12.23
C LEU A 569 -27.38 27.66 -12.81
N THR A 570 -26.18 27.19 -12.46
CA THR A 570 -24.92 27.65 -13.06
C THR A 570 -24.61 26.90 -14.35
N ALA A 571 -25.06 25.65 -14.49
CA ALA A 571 -24.95 24.85 -15.71
C ALA A 571 -26.12 23.86 -15.85
N LEU A 572 -26.41 23.38 -17.06
CA LEU A 572 -27.50 22.42 -17.28
C LEU A 572 -27.23 21.03 -16.65
N ASN A 573 -25.97 20.69 -16.40
CA ASN A 573 -25.56 19.46 -15.70
C ASN A 573 -25.40 19.66 -14.19
N THR A 574 -25.82 20.80 -13.62
CA THR A 574 -25.88 20.95 -12.16
C THR A 574 -26.80 19.88 -11.57
N THR A 575 -26.28 19.06 -10.67
CA THR A 575 -27.05 18.02 -10.00
C THR A 575 -27.95 18.62 -8.92
N ILE A 576 -29.25 18.39 -9.04
CA ILE A 576 -30.27 18.76 -8.05
C ILE A 576 -30.83 17.51 -7.39
N TYR A 577 -31.32 17.65 -6.16
CA TYR A 577 -31.79 16.52 -5.35
C TYR A 577 -33.22 16.76 -4.86
N CYS A 578 -33.99 15.68 -4.75
CA CYS A 578 -35.26 15.65 -4.02
C CYS A 578 -35.11 14.94 -2.67
N ASP A 579 -36.06 15.20 -1.78
CA ASP A 579 -36.11 14.59 -0.44
C ASP A 579 -36.24 13.06 -0.61
N LYS A 580 -35.26 12.32 -0.10
CA LYS A 580 -35.17 10.88 -0.31
C LYS A 580 -36.30 10.16 0.41
N LEU A 581 -37.05 9.35 -0.34
CA LEU A 581 -38.11 8.49 0.17
C LEU A 581 -37.59 7.08 0.51
N PRO A 582 -38.09 6.45 1.58
CA PRO A 582 -37.74 5.08 1.93
C PRO A 582 -38.39 4.09 0.95
N CYS A 583 -37.64 3.05 0.57
CA CYS A 583 -38.11 1.88 -0.19
C CYS A 583 -38.79 2.17 -1.54
N VAL A 584 -38.64 3.36 -2.11
CA VAL A 584 -39.03 3.58 -3.51
C VAL A 584 -38.02 2.88 -4.44
N SER A 585 -38.51 2.34 -5.55
CA SER A 585 -37.66 1.74 -6.59
C SER A 585 -37.08 2.80 -7.52
N ASP A 586 -37.74 3.96 -7.66
CA ASP A 586 -37.30 5.04 -8.52
C ASP A 586 -37.98 6.39 -8.22
N TYR A 587 -37.56 7.44 -8.92
CA TYR A 587 -38.15 8.77 -8.91
C TYR A 587 -38.54 9.17 -10.34
N GLN A 588 -39.78 9.62 -10.50
CA GLN A 588 -40.26 10.20 -11.74
C GLN A 588 -40.22 11.73 -11.61
N TRP A 589 -39.37 12.35 -12.41
CA TRP A 589 -39.17 13.79 -12.51
C TRP A 589 -40.02 14.34 -13.65
N GLU A 590 -40.78 15.38 -13.35
CA GLU A 590 -41.54 16.13 -14.35
C GLU A 590 -41.03 17.56 -14.40
N VAL A 591 -40.67 17.99 -15.60
CA VAL A 591 -40.08 19.28 -15.91
C VAL A 591 -40.98 19.97 -16.91
N THR A 592 -41.65 21.03 -16.47
CA THR A 592 -42.58 21.80 -17.31
C THR A 592 -41.98 23.15 -17.63
N ASP A 593 -41.83 23.48 -18.90
CA ASP A 593 -41.42 24.82 -19.33
C ASP A 593 -42.48 25.85 -18.87
N ALA A 594 -42.07 26.84 -18.07
CA ALA A 594 -43.00 27.81 -17.50
C ALA A 594 -43.63 28.74 -18.56
N VAL A 595 -43.04 28.84 -19.76
CA VAL A 595 -43.53 29.67 -20.85
C VAL A 595 -44.38 28.85 -21.82
N THR A 596 -43.86 27.73 -22.31
CA THR A 596 -44.54 26.94 -23.34
C THR A 596 -45.54 25.92 -22.77
N ASN A 597 -45.54 25.70 -21.45
CA ASN A 597 -46.26 24.62 -20.76
C ASN A 597 -45.92 23.21 -21.29
N LYS A 598 -44.82 23.06 -22.02
CA LYS A 598 -44.37 21.76 -22.50
C LYS A 598 -43.91 20.91 -21.32
N VAL A 599 -44.56 19.77 -21.12
CA VAL A 599 -44.25 18.82 -20.05
C VAL A 599 -43.26 17.76 -20.56
N LEU A 600 -42.15 17.62 -19.84
CA LEU A 600 -41.15 16.59 -20.08
C LEU A 600 -41.07 15.69 -18.83
N VAL A 601 -41.04 14.38 -19.03
CA VAL A 601 -41.01 13.40 -17.94
C VAL A 601 -39.79 12.52 -18.09
N LYS A 602 -39.08 12.27 -16.98
CA LYS A 602 -37.97 11.32 -16.91
C LYS A 602 -38.07 10.46 -15.67
N LEU A 603 -38.02 9.15 -15.89
CA LEU A 603 -37.74 8.18 -14.83
C LEU A 603 -36.21 8.09 -14.66
N ARG A 604 -35.69 8.27 -13.43
CA ARG A 604 -34.23 8.36 -13.21
C ARG A 604 -33.52 7.03 -13.44
N GLY A 605 -34.11 5.93 -12.98
CA GLY A 605 -33.43 4.64 -12.82
C GLY A 605 -32.67 4.56 -11.50
N ASN A 606 -32.33 3.33 -11.09
CA ASN A 606 -31.40 3.03 -9.99
C ASN A 606 -31.73 3.72 -8.65
N ASN A 607 -33.02 3.90 -8.31
CA ASN A 607 -33.47 4.47 -7.03
C ASN A 607 -32.75 5.77 -6.62
N SER A 608 -32.68 6.73 -7.53
CA SER A 608 -31.89 7.93 -7.32
C SER A 608 -32.73 9.18 -7.23
N ASN A 609 -32.56 9.86 -6.11
CA ASN A 609 -33.20 11.11 -5.79
C ASN A 609 -32.46 12.33 -6.38
N SER A 610 -31.53 12.11 -7.31
CA SER A 610 -30.77 13.16 -7.99
C SER A 610 -31.15 13.27 -9.46
N PHE A 611 -31.04 14.47 -10.02
CA PHE A 611 -31.43 14.76 -11.39
C PHE A 611 -30.59 15.90 -11.96
N GLN A 612 -30.40 15.91 -13.28
CA GLN A 612 -29.79 17.01 -14.02
C GLN A 612 -30.70 17.33 -15.20
N LEU A 613 -30.94 18.61 -15.47
CA LEU A 613 -31.80 18.99 -16.59
C LEU A 613 -31.21 18.51 -17.94
N SER A 614 -29.88 18.43 -18.06
CA SER A 614 -29.19 17.85 -19.22
C SER A 614 -29.53 16.38 -19.52
N MET A 615 -30.19 15.65 -18.61
CA MET A 615 -30.64 14.26 -18.83
C MET A 615 -31.90 14.14 -19.71
N ILE A 616 -32.55 15.27 -20.03
CA ILE A 616 -33.74 15.33 -20.87
C ILE A 616 -33.48 16.23 -22.07
N ASN A 617 -33.87 15.76 -23.25
CA ASN A 617 -33.83 16.56 -24.47
C ASN A 617 -34.95 17.61 -24.48
N GLY A 618 -34.65 18.83 -24.93
CA GLY A 618 -35.63 19.92 -25.02
C GLY A 618 -35.59 20.92 -23.87
N ILE A 619 -34.52 20.89 -23.05
CA ILE A 619 -34.18 21.97 -22.13
C ILE A 619 -33.38 23.05 -22.88
N ASP A 620 -33.70 24.31 -22.64
CA ASP A 620 -33.09 25.48 -23.26
C ASP A 620 -32.51 26.45 -22.22
N TYR A 621 -31.61 27.32 -22.65
CA TYR A 621 -30.97 28.35 -21.82
C TYR A 621 -31.89 29.58 -21.67
N GLY A 622 -31.75 30.29 -20.54
CA GLY A 622 -32.56 31.46 -20.20
C GLY A 622 -34.04 31.17 -19.99
N ARG A 623 -34.38 29.95 -19.56
CA ARG A 623 -35.75 29.49 -19.32
C ARG A 623 -35.96 29.13 -17.86
N THR A 624 -37.19 29.27 -17.39
CA THR A 624 -37.61 28.75 -16.08
C THR A 624 -38.47 27.52 -16.29
N TYR A 625 -38.17 26.47 -15.55
CA TYR A 625 -38.91 25.20 -15.56
C TYR A 625 -39.53 24.94 -14.20
N LYS A 626 -40.82 24.57 -14.18
CA LYS A 626 -41.50 24.05 -12.99
C LYS A 626 -41.18 22.57 -12.86
N ILE A 627 -40.53 22.20 -11.76
CA ILE A 627 -40.13 20.82 -11.48
C ILE A 627 -40.98 20.26 -10.34
N ARG A 628 -41.59 19.09 -10.57
CA ARG A 628 -42.24 18.28 -9.54
C ARG A 628 -41.81 16.83 -9.64
N ILE A 629 -41.77 16.14 -8.51
CA ILE A 629 -41.23 14.79 -8.39
C ILE A 629 -42.23 13.90 -7.65
N LYS A 630 -42.26 12.62 -8.01
CA LYS A 630 -42.97 11.59 -7.24
C LYS A 630 -42.11 10.35 -7.10
N GLY A 631 -42.29 9.64 -5.99
CA GLY A 631 -41.72 8.31 -5.80
C GLY A 631 -42.45 7.26 -6.63
N VAL A 632 -41.71 6.25 -7.07
CA VAL A 632 -42.22 5.07 -7.78
C VAL A 632 -41.76 3.83 -7.02
N SER A 633 -42.67 2.90 -6.76
CA SER A 633 -42.39 1.63 -6.05
C SER A 633 -43.02 0.48 -6.83
N GLY A 634 -42.22 -0.26 -7.58
CA GLY A 634 -42.72 -1.29 -8.49
C GLY A 634 -43.65 -0.67 -9.54
N THR A 635 -44.90 -1.12 -9.60
CA THR A 635 -45.93 -0.54 -10.48
C THR A 635 -46.67 0.66 -9.88
N LEU A 636 -46.57 0.86 -8.56
CA LEU A 636 -47.25 1.95 -7.87
C LEU A 636 -46.49 3.28 -8.07
N LYS A 637 -47.22 4.32 -8.46
CA LYS A 637 -46.70 5.69 -8.59
C LYS A 637 -47.36 6.58 -7.56
N GLY A 638 -46.54 7.33 -6.81
CA GLY A 638 -47.04 8.29 -5.81
C GLY A 638 -47.71 9.51 -6.43
N ALA A 639 -48.22 10.39 -5.56
CA ALA A 639 -48.68 11.71 -5.97
C ALA A 639 -47.48 12.65 -6.19
N TYR A 640 -47.64 13.62 -7.10
CA TYR A 640 -46.69 14.73 -7.18
C TYR A 640 -46.95 15.70 -6.02
N ALA A 641 -45.86 16.18 -5.41
CA ALA A 641 -45.92 17.32 -4.51
C ALA A 641 -46.07 18.65 -5.29
N GLU A 642 -46.00 19.76 -4.56
CA GLU A 642 -45.85 21.10 -5.12
C GLU A 642 -44.65 21.20 -6.08
N SER A 643 -44.79 22.01 -7.12
CA SER A 643 -43.72 22.26 -8.09
C SER A 643 -42.86 23.45 -7.66
N PHE A 644 -41.56 23.38 -7.92
CA PHE A 644 -40.62 24.49 -7.70
C PHE A 644 -40.03 24.97 -9.02
N ASN A 645 -39.71 26.26 -9.10
CA ASN A 645 -39.07 26.80 -10.28
C ASN A 645 -37.57 26.48 -10.28
N ILE A 646 -37.01 26.21 -11.45
CA ILE A 646 -35.58 26.13 -11.69
C ILE A 646 -35.30 26.93 -12.95
N SER A 647 -34.44 27.93 -12.85
CA SER A 647 -34.06 28.77 -13.98
C SER A 647 -32.72 28.33 -14.54
N THR A 648 -32.64 28.09 -15.85
CA THR A 648 -31.40 27.72 -16.54
C THR A 648 -30.48 28.93 -16.72
N PRO A 649 -29.17 28.73 -16.94
CA PRO A 649 -28.25 29.84 -17.16
C PRO A 649 -28.74 30.73 -18.29
N THR A 650 -28.63 32.04 -18.12
CA THR A 650 -29.18 33.02 -19.07
C THR A 650 -28.51 32.88 -20.43
N GLU A 651 -27.19 32.75 -20.47
CA GLU A 651 -26.42 32.66 -21.70
C GLU A 651 -26.06 31.21 -22.07
N VAL A 652 -25.99 30.95 -23.37
CA VAL A 652 -25.44 29.68 -23.89
C VAL A 652 -23.92 29.74 -23.71
N PRO A 653 -23.27 28.74 -23.09
CA PRO A 653 -21.82 28.70 -22.94
C PRO A 653 -21.08 28.88 -24.27
N THR A 654 -20.02 29.67 -24.25
CA THR A 654 -19.12 29.82 -25.41
C THR A 654 -18.39 28.52 -25.68
N THR A 655 -18.12 28.23 -26.95
CA THR A 655 -17.28 27.10 -27.37
C THR A 655 -16.16 27.57 -28.29
N SER A 656 -15.05 26.84 -28.27
CA SER A 656 -13.88 27.10 -29.08
C SER A 656 -13.42 25.80 -29.74
N LEU A 657 -12.57 25.91 -30.76
CA LEU A 657 -11.85 24.77 -31.29
C LEU A 657 -11.02 24.12 -30.17
N GLN A 658 -10.89 22.80 -30.23
CA GLN A 658 -10.00 22.08 -29.32
C GLN A 658 -8.55 22.47 -29.60
N GLU A 659 -7.74 22.55 -28.55
CA GLU A 659 -6.40 23.12 -28.57
C GLU A 659 -5.47 22.48 -29.61
N ASN A 660 -5.60 21.17 -29.82
CA ASN A 660 -4.83 20.38 -30.79
C ASN A 660 -5.13 20.72 -32.27
N TYR A 661 -6.14 21.55 -32.55
CA TYR A 661 -6.44 22.06 -33.89
C TYR A 661 -6.06 23.53 -34.06
N CYS A 662 -5.65 24.21 -32.98
CA CYS A 662 -5.23 25.61 -33.03
C CYS A 662 -3.75 25.75 -33.33
N ASN A 663 -3.41 26.78 -34.12
CA ASN A 663 -2.07 27.03 -34.67
C ASN A 663 -1.51 25.85 -35.49
N LYS A 664 -2.37 24.91 -35.91
CA LYS A 664 -1.96 23.71 -36.62
C LYS A 664 -1.88 23.96 -38.13
N THR A 665 -0.87 23.37 -38.75
CA THR A 665 -0.76 23.27 -40.20
C THR A 665 -1.52 22.05 -40.71
N PHE A 666 -2.45 22.28 -41.63
CA PHE A 666 -3.24 21.25 -42.31
C PHE A 666 -2.73 21.07 -43.74
N SER A 667 -2.76 19.82 -44.22
CA SER A 667 -2.37 19.47 -45.59
C SER A 667 -3.57 19.43 -46.55
N SER A 668 -4.79 19.35 -46.01
CA SER A 668 -6.02 19.23 -46.80
C SER A 668 -7.16 20.07 -46.21
N PRO A 669 -7.92 20.82 -47.02
CA PRO A 669 -9.08 21.60 -46.56
C PRO A 669 -10.27 20.73 -46.11
N ASN A 670 -10.20 19.42 -46.37
CA ASN A 670 -11.15 18.43 -45.87
C ASN A 670 -10.76 17.84 -44.50
N ASP A 671 -9.63 18.26 -43.93
CA ASP A 671 -9.25 17.83 -42.59
C ASP A 671 -10.26 18.34 -41.56
N LEU A 672 -10.62 17.48 -40.60
CA LEU A 672 -11.64 17.78 -39.60
C LEU A 672 -11.08 18.71 -38.52
N LEU A 673 -11.78 19.81 -38.29
CA LEU A 673 -11.69 20.63 -37.09
C LEU A 673 -12.76 20.20 -36.10
N VAL A 674 -12.41 20.23 -34.81
CA VAL A 674 -13.31 19.81 -33.73
C VAL A 674 -13.40 20.91 -32.67
N CYS A 675 -14.61 21.22 -32.21
CA CYS A 675 -14.86 22.16 -31.12
C CYS A 675 -15.31 21.47 -29.84
N ASN A 676 -15.23 22.22 -28.73
CA ASN A 676 -15.72 21.75 -27.43
C ASN A 676 -17.25 21.58 -27.45
N THR A 677 -17.74 20.51 -26.83
CA THR A 677 -19.19 20.24 -26.78
C THR A 677 -19.86 21.14 -25.76
N VAL A 678 -20.97 21.77 -26.13
CA VAL A 678 -21.87 22.53 -25.26
C VAL A 678 -23.15 21.74 -25.02
N LEU A 679 -23.47 21.49 -23.75
CA LEU A 679 -24.69 20.76 -23.38
C LEU A 679 -25.93 21.52 -23.84
N GLY A 680 -26.90 20.80 -24.43
CA GLY A 680 -28.13 21.40 -24.96
C GLY A 680 -27.98 22.10 -26.32
N ALA A 681 -26.78 22.16 -26.90
CA ALA A 681 -26.59 22.70 -28.25
C ALA A 681 -27.20 21.77 -29.30
N THR A 682 -28.06 22.31 -30.15
CA THR A 682 -28.65 21.59 -31.29
C THR A 682 -27.78 21.74 -32.55
N ASN A 683 -27.05 22.86 -32.64
CA ASN A 683 -26.26 23.23 -33.80
C ASN A 683 -24.99 23.98 -33.38
N TYR A 684 -23.97 23.92 -34.24
CA TYR A 684 -22.77 24.74 -34.12
C TYR A 684 -22.62 25.59 -35.39
N GLU A 685 -22.36 26.88 -35.20
CA GLU A 685 -22.14 27.82 -36.29
C GLU A 685 -20.67 28.23 -36.30
N TRP A 686 -20.03 28.00 -37.43
CA TRP A 686 -18.60 28.22 -37.64
C TRP A 686 -18.42 29.44 -38.51
N GLU A 687 -17.48 30.30 -38.14
CA GLU A 687 -17.09 31.48 -38.90
C GLU A 687 -15.60 31.44 -39.17
N VAL A 688 -15.22 31.74 -40.41
CA VAL A 688 -13.84 31.84 -40.84
C VAL A 688 -13.57 33.26 -41.32
N LYS A 689 -12.46 33.83 -40.85
CA LYS A 689 -11.96 35.16 -41.20
C LYS A 689 -10.55 35.08 -41.76
N ASP A 690 -10.15 36.14 -42.46
CA ASP A 690 -8.73 36.40 -42.70
C ASP A 690 -8.08 37.02 -41.44
N VAL A 691 -6.75 37.12 -41.45
CA VAL A 691 -5.98 37.75 -40.36
C VAL A 691 -6.20 39.26 -40.23
N ALA A 692 -6.87 39.89 -41.20
CA ALA A 692 -7.30 41.29 -41.13
C ALA A 692 -8.69 41.44 -40.47
N GLY A 693 -9.35 40.32 -40.11
CA GLY A 693 -10.63 40.26 -39.43
C GLY A 693 -11.86 40.26 -40.36
N ASN A 694 -11.67 40.23 -41.67
CA ASN A 694 -12.76 40.16 -42.65
C ASN A 694 -13.39 38.77 -42.66
N ILE A 695 -14.72 38.69 -42.65
CA ILE A 695 -15.45 37.42 -42.67
C ILE A 695 -15.39 36.84 -44.08
N LEU A 696 -14.76 35.67 -44.20
CA LEU A 696 -14.63 34.93 -45.46
C LEU A 696 -15.80 33.96 -45.67
N GLY A 697 -16.41 33.49 -44.59
CA GLY A 697 -17.62 32.66 -44.68
C GLY A 697 -18.13 32.17 -43.32
N THR A 698 -19.40 31.76 -43.31
CA THR A 698 -20.06 31.17 -42.15
C THR A 698 -20.80 29.90 -42.54
N LYS A 699 -20.79 28.89 -41.67
CA LYS A 699 -21.53 27.63 -41.90
C LYS A 699 -22.19 27.12 -40.62
N LEU A 700 -23.49 26.86 -40.71
CA LEU A 700 -24.24 26.17 -39.66
C LEU A 700 -24.19 24.65 -39.89
N LYS A 701 -23.78 23.90 -38.88
CA LYS A 701 -23.78 22.43 -38.89
C LYS A 701 -24.95 21.88 -38.07
N GLY A 702 -25.71 20.97 -38.67
CA GLY A 702 -26.81 20.23 -38.04
C GLY A 702 -26.33 19.11 -37.11
N SER A 703 -27.24 18.64 -36.25
CA SER A 703 -27.14 17.36 -35.52
C SER A 703 -26.12 17.31 -34.38
N SER A 704 -25.98 18.38 -33.59
CA SER A 704 -25.00 18.46 -32.47
C SER A 704 -23.54 18.14 -32.86
N SER A 705 -23.24 18.13 -34.17
CA SER A 705 -21.93 17.76 -34.69
C SER A 705 -20.93 18.85 -34.35
N THR A 706 -19.94 18.51 -33.54
CA THR A 706 -18.85 19.39 -33.12
C THR A 706 -17.73 19.48 -34.14
N THR A 707 -17.93 18.94 -35.36
CA THR A 707 -16.91 18.84 -36.38
C THR A 707 -17.24 19.67 -37.63
N MET A 708 -16.19 20.18 -38.28
CA MET A 708 -16.28 20.98 -39.49
C MET A 708 -15.06 20.77 -40.38
N THR A 709 -15.21 20.98 -41.69
CA THR A 709 -14.09 21.09 -42.63
C THR A 709 -14.13 22.46 -43.29
N LEU A 710 -12.99 23.09 -43.50
CA LEU A 710 -12.95 24.45 -44.08
C LEU A 710 -13.42 24.49 -45.53
N ALA A 711 -13.24 23.40 -46.28
CA ALA A 711 -13.76 23.24 -47.63
C ALA A 711 -15.29 23.42 -47.72
N LEU A 712 -16.04 23.21 -46.63
CA LEU A 712 -17.50 23.41 -46.60
C LEU A 712 -17.92 24.87 -46.35
N ILE A 713 -16.96 25.74 -46.01
CA ILE A 713 -17.19 27.14 -45.66
C ILE A 713 -16.68 28.07 -46.76
N LEU A 714 -15.44 27.86 -47.22
CA LEU A 714 -14.81 28.66 -48.27
C LEU A 714 -13.85 27.83 -49.14
N THR A 715 -13.44 28.41 -50.25
CA THR A 715 -12.30 27.91 -51.04
C THR A 715 -11.00 28.27 -50.34
N VAL A 716 -10.30 27.27 -49.81
CA VAL A 716 -9.04 27.47 -49.06
C VAL A 716 -7.88 27.73 -50.01
N GLU A 717 -7.19 28.85 -49.80
CA GLU A 717 -5.88 29.12 -50.39
C GLU A 717 -4.74 28.62 -49.47
N TYR A 718 -3.73 28.00 -50.07
CA TYR A 718 -2.55 27.47 -49.39
C TYR A 718 -1.52 28.58 -49.09
N ASN A 719 -0.73 28.39 -48.04
CA ASN A 719 0.16 29.34 -47.39
C ASN A 719 -0.53 30.60 -46.81
N LYS A 720 -1.85 30.54 -46.60
CA LYS A 720 -2.60 31.54 -45.83
C LYS A 720 -2.96 31.03 -44.43
N THR A 721 -3.04 31.96 -43.49
CA THR A 721 -3.56 31.74 -42.15
C THR A 721 -5.00 32.21 -42.08
N TYR A 722 -5.87 31.39 -41.50
CA TYR A 722 -7.29 31.69 -41.30
C TYR A 722 -7.61 31.74 -39.82
N GLU A 723 -8.44 32.69 -39.42
CA GLU A 723 -8.98 32.79 -38.07
C GLU A 723 -10.36 32.09 -38.02
N VAL A 724 -10.46 31.02 -37.25
CA VAL A 724 -11.69 30.23 -37.10
C VAL A 724 -12.25 30.43 -35.69
N ARG A 725 -13.54 30.71 -35.60
CA ARG A 725 -14.28 30.73 -34.33
C ARG A 725 -15.62 30.05 -34.49
N VAL A 726 -16.16 29.55 -33.38
CA VAL A 726 -17.38 28.74 -33.35
C VAL A 726 -18.29 29.21 -32.22
N ARG A 727 -19.61 29.10 -32.42
CA ARG A 727 -20.62 29.30 -31.39
C ARG A 727 -21.62 28.16 -31.35
N ALA A 728 -22.10 27.84 -30.16
CA ALA A 728 -23.20 26.90 -29.96
C ALA A 728 -24.55 27.62 -30.11
N LYS A 729 -25.53 26.93 -30.71
CA LYS A 729 -26.92 27.39 -30.80
C LYS A 729 -27.83 26.30 -30.26
N THR A 730 -28.85 26.69 -29.53
CA THR A 730 -29.95 25.83 -29.09
C THR A 730 -31.17 26.04 -29.98
N SER A 731 -32.28 25.37 -29.65
CA SER A 731 -33.55 25.53 -30.35
C SER A 731 -34.08 26.96 -30.34
N THR A 732 -33.83 27.74 -29.27
CA THR A 732 -34.39 29.09 -29.14
C THR A 732 -33.37 30.19 -28.88
N LYS A 733 -32.10 29.86 -28.57
CA LYS A 733 -31.06 30.86 -28.30
C LYS A 733 -29.79 30.63 -29.11
N THR A 734 -29.19 31.74 -29.55
CA THR A 734 -27.88 31.76 -30.21
C THR A 734 -26.82 32.19 -29.20
N GLY A 735 -25.79 31.38 -29.00
CA GLY A 735 -24.68 31.71 -28.12
C GLY A 735 -23.68 32.69 -28.73
N ASN A 736 -22.74 33.14 -27.92
CA ASN A 736 -21.63 33.97 -28.38
C ASN A 736 -20.53 33.12 -29.02
N TYR A 737 -19.78 33.71 -29.96
CA TYR A 737 -18.55 33.08 -30.46
C TYR A 737 -17.53 32.96 -29.33
N GLY A 738 -16.90 31.79 -29.21
CA GLY A 738 -15.77 31.62 -28.31
C GLY A 738 -14.48 32.21 -28.88
N SER A 739 -13.36 31.74 -28.33
CA SER A 739 -12.03 32.23 -28.70
C SER A 739 -11.70 31.94 -30.16
N VAL A 740 -11.02 32.90 -30.78
CA VAL A 740 -10.48 32.75 -32.12
C VAL A 740 -9.30 31.78 -32.09
N CYS A 741 -9.22 30.94 -33.13
CA CYS A 741 -8.21 29.92 -33.30
C CYS A 741 -7.66 30.02 -34.72
N THR A 742 -6.34 30.14 -34.87
CA THR A 742 -5.71 30.23 -36.19
C THR A 742 -5.46 28.84 -36.77
N VAL A 743 -5.68 28.68 -38.07
CA VAL A 743 -5.36 27.46 -38.83
C VAL A 743 -4.56 27.83 -40.06
N ILE A 744 -3.53 27.05 -40.36
CA ILE A 744 -2.60 27.30 -41.45
C ILE A 744 -2.73 26.16 -42.45
N PHE A 745 -2.74 26.47 -43.75
CA PHE A 745 -2.60 25.45 -44.79
C PHE A 745 -1.27 25.66 -45.47
N SER A 746 -0.39 24.66 -45.53
CA SER A 746 0.90 24.78 -46.20
C SER A 746 0.91 24.07 -47.56
N GLY A 747 1.70 24.60 -48.50
CA GLY A 747 1.91 23.99 -49.82
C GLY A 747 2.48 22.56 -49.77
N THR A 748 2.56 21.89 -50.93
CA THR A 748 3.06 20.50 -50.99
C THR A 748 4.59 20.42 -51.02
N THR A 749 5.13 19.37 -50.41
CA THR A 749 6.57 19.07 -50.38
C THR A 749 6.82 17.66 -50.88
N LEU A 750 8.07 17.34 -51.17
CA LEU A 750 8.50 15.96 -51.36
C LEU A 750 8.05 15.12 -50.15
N THR A 751 7.56 13.91 -50.39
CA THR A 751 7.25 12.98 -49.30
C THR A 751 8.52 12.71 -48.51
N SER A 752 8.39 12.60 -47.19
CA SER A 752 9.54 12.47 -46.27
C SER A 752 10.48 11.31 -46.63
N LYS A 753 9.95 10.26 -47.27
CA LYS A 753 10.72 9.12 -47.81
C LYS A 753 11.85 9.51 -48.76
N TYR A 754 11.70 10.60 -49.54
CA TYR A 754 12.68 11.00 -50.54
C TYR A 754 13.49 12.22 -50.14
N CYS A 755 13.21 12.80 -48.97
CA CYS A 755 13.93 13.97 -48.52
C CYS A 755 15.25 13.60 -47.85
N GLY A 756 16.35 14.14 -48.35
CA GLY A 756 17.70 13.88 -47.86
C GLY A 756 18.29 12.55 -48.33
N ILE A 757 17.63 11.82 -49.23
CA ILE A 757 18.12 10.51 -49.68
C ILE A 757 19.01 10.60 -50.92
N THR A 758 19.75 9.53 -51.16
CA THR A 758 20.37 9.23 -52.46
C THR A 758 19.43 8.34 -53.28
N LEU A 759 19.08 8.77 -54.48
CA LEU A 759 18.30 7.99 -55.44
C LEU A 759 19.05 6.71 -55.83
N THR A 760 18.32 5.64 -56.12
CA THR A 760 18.86 4.37 -56.61
C THR A 760 19.15 4.37 -58.11
N ALA A 761 18.44 5.21 -58.87
CA ALA A 761 18.64 5.42 -60.31
C ALA A 761 18.20 6.84 -60.72
N LEU A 762 18.76 7.40 -61.80
CA LEU A 762 18.40 8.75 -62.28
C LEU A 762 16.94 8.87 -62.73
N ASN A 763 16.30 7.76 -63.13
CA ASN A 763 14.90 7.71 -63.53
C ASN A 763 13.94 7.25 -62.42
N GLN A 764 14.41 7.18 -61.17
CA GLN A 764 13.56 6.81 -60.04
C GLN A 764 12.40 7.81 -59.90
N SER A 765 11.19 7.28 -59.68
CA SER A 765 10.02 8.10 -59.38
C SER A 765 10.12 8.68 -57.96
N VAL A 766 9.97 9.99 -57.86
CA VAL A 766 9.86 10.74 -56.59
C VAL A 766 8.44 11.24 -56.42
N PHE A 767 7.96 11.27 -55.17
CA PHE A 767 6.57 11.57 -54.83
C PHE A 767 6.51 12.79 -53.91
N CYS A 768 5.56 13.69 -54.15
CA CYS A 768 5.16 14.77 -53.24
C CYS A 768 3.86 14.40 -52.51
N ASN A 769 3.57 15.11 -51.42
CA ASN A 769 2.32 14.93 -50.68
C ASN A 769 1.13 15.33 -51.59
N GLN A 770 0.25 14.39 -51.90
CA GLN A 770 -0.87 14.66 -52.79
C GLN A 770 -1.83 15.68 -52.17
N ILE A 771 -2.16 16.72 -52.93
CA ILE A 771 -3.11 17.77 -52.55
C ILE A 771 -4.48 17.49 -53.18
N PRO A 772 -5.56 17.37 -52.38
CA PRO A 772 -6.91 17.21 -52.90
C PRO A 772 -7.30 18.36 -53.85
N ASN A 773 -8.01 18.03 -54.93
CA ASN A 773 -8.46 18.97 -55.98
C ASN A 773 -7.37 19.67 -56.80
N ALA A 774 -6.09 19.35 -56.58
CA ALA A 774 -5.03 19.80 -57.49
C ALA A 774 -5.21 19.13 -58.86
N ILE A 775 -5.25 19.94 -59.90
CA ILE A 775 -5.35 19.48 -61.30
C ILE A 775 -3.97 19.21 -61.92
N GLY A 776 -2.90 19.60 -61.22
CA GLY A 776 -1.52 19.46 -61.66
C GLY A 776 -0.51 19.86 -60.59
N TYR A 777 0.77 19.76 -60.91
CA TYR A 777 1.90 20.13 -60.05
C TYR A 777 3.01 20.77 -60.88
N GLU A 778 3.69 21.76 -60.31
CA GLU A 778 4.93 22.31 -60.85
C GLU A 778 6.09 21.93 -59.94
N TRP A 779 7.08 21.27 -60.53
CA TRP A 779 8.29 20.78 -59.86
C TRP A 779 9.44 21.68 -60.24
N GLU A 780 10.14 22.23 -59.25
CA GLU A 780 11.34 23.03 -59.48
C GLU A 780 12.54 22.35 -58.84
N VAL A 781 13.59 22.13 -59.63
CA VAL A 781 14.85 21.52 -59.19
C VAL A 781 16.00 22.51 -59.35
N THR A 782 16.73 22.78 -58.28
CA THR A 782 17.93 23.63 -58.28
C THR A 782 19.18 22.75 -58.21
N SER A 783 20.12 22.95 -59.13
CA SER A 783 21.42 22.27 -59.17
C SER A 783 22.36 22.73 -58.04
N PRO A 784 23.43 21.97 -57.74
CA PRO A 784 24.50 22.43 -56.84
C PRO A 784 25.14 23.75 -57.29
N THR A 785 25.10 24.06 -58.59
CA THR A 785 25.64 25.30 -59.17
C THR A 785 24.63 26.45 -59.19
N GLY A 786 23.42 26.23 -58.66
CA GLY A 786 22.35 27.23 -58.58
C GLY A 786 21.46 27.34 -59.82
N ALA A 787 21.65 26.49 -60.84
CA ALA A 787 20.78 26.47 -62.03
C ALA A 787 19.40 25.91 -61.67
N ILE A 788 18.33 26.57 -62.11
CA ILE A 788 16.94 26.23 -61.78
C ILE A 788 16.26 25.58 -62.99
N TYR A 789 15.62 24.43 -62.76
CA TYR A 789 14.89 23.65 -63.75
C TYR A 789 13.42 23.47 -63.34
N PRO A 790 12.52 24.39 -63.75
CA PRO A 790 11.09 24.25 -63.50
C PRO A 790 10.45 23.33 -64.54
N LYS A 791 9.54 22.46 -64.10
CA LYS A 791 8.74 21.59 -64.97
C LYS A 791 7.30 21.51 -64.48
N ARG A 792 6.39 21.94 -65.35
CA ARG A 792 4.95 21.95 -65.10
C ARG A 792 4.26 20.71 -65.66
N PHE A 793 3.40 20.09 -64.86
CA PHE A 793 2.56 18.98 -65.27
C PHE A 793 1.09 19.26 -64.92
N ASN A 794 0.24 19.42 -65.93
CA ASN A 794 -1.19 19.73 -65.77
C ASN A 794 -2.05 18.47 -65.63
N THR A 795 -1.61 17.51 -64.80
CA THR A 795 -2.37 16.30 -64.51
C THR A 795 -2.35 15.98 -63.02
N ALA A 796 -3.51 15.63 -62.45
CA ALA A 796 -3.65 15.34 -61.01
C ALA A 796 -2.79 14.15 -60.53
N THR A 797 -2.40 13.26 -61.45
CA THR A 797 -1.49 12.13 -61.18
C THR A 797 -0.02 12.52 -61.07
N SER A 798 0.34 13.77 -61.41
CA SER A 798 1.72 14.28 -61.33
C SER A 798 2.17 14.67 -59.93
N TYR A 799 1.52 14.12 -58.90
CA TYR A 799 2.05 14.11 -57.54
C TYR A 799 3.30 13.21 -57.43
N PHE A 800 3.65 12.47 -58.49
CA PHE A 800 4.95 11.83 -58.68
C PHE A 800 5.51 12.07 -60.08
N VAL A 801 6.84 12.03 -60.20
CA VAL A 801 7.57 12.21 -61.47
C VAL A 801 8.86 11.40 -61.47
N LYS A 802 9.27 10.87 -62.64
CA LYS A 802 10.62 10.33 -62.80
C LYS A 802 11.62 11.48 -62.74
N PHE A 803 12.65 11.39 -61.90
CA PHE A 803 13.51 12.54 -61.64
C PHE A 803 14.17 13.11 -62.92
N ASN A 804 14.62 12.23 -63.83
CA ASN A 804 15.15 12.60 -65.14
C ASN A 804 14.12 13.11 -66.17
N ALA A 805 12.83 13.16 -65.85
CA ALA A 805 11.81 13.75 -66.73
C ALA A 805 11.69 15.27 -66.53
N ILE A 806 12.24 15.81 -65.44
CA ILE A 806 12.27 17.25 -65.16
C ILE A 806 13.42 17.90 -65.95
N PHE A 807 14.61 17.31 -65.88
CA PHE A 807 15.85 17.74 -66.53
C PHE A 807 16.79 16.53 -66.68
N THR A 808 18.00 16.72 -67.23
CA THR A 808 19.03 15.66 -67.32
C THR A 808 19.97 15.73 -66.12
N PRO A 809 19.74 14.95 -65.04
CA PRO A 809 20.57 14.98 -63.83
C PRO A 809 21.96 14.37 -64.04
N GLU A 810 22.97 15.01 -63.46
CA GLU A 810 24.31 14.43 -63.32
C GLU A 810 24.37 13.42 -62.17
N TYR A 811 25.24 12.41 -62.30
CA TYR A 811 25.51 11.43 -61.24
C TYR A 811 26.29 12.05 -60.06
N GLY A 812 26.00 11.60 -58.84
CA GLY A 812 26.71 11.98 -57.62
C GLY A 812 26.55 13.45 -57.18
N LYS A 813 25.45 14.11 -57.56
CA LYS A 813 25.16 15.52 -57.24
C LYS A 813 23.91 15.65 -56.37
N THR A 814 23.88 16.66 -55.52
CA THR A 814 22.72 16.98 -54.66
C THR A 814 21.95 18.19 -55.19
N TYR A 815 20.64 18.03 -55.34
CA TYR A 815 19.72 19.04 -55.87
C TYR A 815 18.72 19.47 -54.80
N GLN A 816 18.26 20.72 -54.85
CA GLN A 816 17.12 21.18 -54.03
C GLN A 816 15.84 21.08 -54.84
N VAL A 817 14.80 20.49 -54.28
CA VAL A 817 13.50 20.27 -54.95
C VAL A 817 12.41 20.97 -54.16
N ARG A 818 11.63 21.83 -54.82
CA ARG A 818 10.40 22.42 -54.27
C ARG A 818 9.24 22.21 -55.24
N ILE A 819 8.03 22.06 -54.71
CA ILE A 819 6.83 21.72 -55.49
C ILE A 819 5.69 22.68 -55.13
N LYS A 820 4.91 23.11 -56.12
CA LYS A 820 3.62 23.78 -55.89
C LYS A 820 2.46 23.02 -56.55
N PRO A 821 1.28 22.95 -55.92
CA PRO A 821 0.08 22.40 -56.55
C PRO A 821 -0.53 23.41 -57.54
N ILE A 822 -1.21 22.92 -58.57
CA ILE A 822 -1.92 23.73 -59.57
C ILE A 822 -3.43 23.46 -59.43
N PHE A 823 -4.24 24.51 -59.42
CA PHE A 823 -5.70 24.43 -59.34
C PHE A 823 -6.36 25.07 -60.57
N SER A 824 -7.66 24.84 -60.76
CA SER A 824 -8.44 25.50 -61.82
C SER A 824 -8.61 27.01 -61.62
N THR A 825 -8.43 27.48 -60.38
CA THR A 825 -8.58 28.88 -59.96
C THR A 825 -7.26 29.66 -59.89
N GLY A 826 -6.12 28.99 -60.14
CA GLY A 826 -4.78 29.57 -60.03
C GLY A 826 -3.73 28.57 -59.52
N ASP A 827 -2.46 28.97 -59.57
CA ASP A 827 -1.36 28.19 -59.03
C ASP A 827 -1.26 28.39 -57.51
N GLY A 828 -0.91 27.32 -56.77
CA GLY A 828 -0.48 27.44 -55.38
C GLY A 828 0.95 27.96 -55.27
N GLU A 829 1.42 28.12 -54.04
CA GLU A 829 2.79 28.52 -53.75
C GLU A 829 3.72 27.31 -53.58
N PHE A 830 5.03 27.53 -53.76
CA PHE A 830 6.03 26.47 -53.53
C PHE A 830 6.08 26.09 -52.04
N GLY A 831 6.00 24.79 -51.76
CA GLY A 831 6.29 24.24 -50.44
C GLY A 831 7.79 24.31 -50.11
N ALA A 832 8.15 23.87 -48.90
CA ALA A 832 9.52 23.85 -48.44
C ALA A 832 10.45 23.06 -49.39
N ALA A 833 11.63 23.62 -49.64
CA ALA A 833 12.67 22.98 -50.43
C ALA A 833 13.25 21.77 -49.69
N CYS A 834 13.60 20.75 -50.45
CA CYS A 834 14.08 19.47 -49.94
C CYS A 834 15.27 18.98 -50.77
N SER A 835 16.35 18.55 -50.11
CA SER A 835 17.56 18.07 -50.79
C SER A 835 17.42 16.62 -51.25
N LEU A 836 17.93 16.30 -52.43
CA LEU A 836 17.95 14.95 -52.99
C LEU A 836 19.25 14.71 -53.77
N THR A 837 19.92 13.59 -53.52
CA THR A 837 21.20 13.24 -54.12
C THR A 837 21.03 12.19 -55.21
N THR A 838 21.65 12.35 -56.38
CA THR A 838 21.66 11.33 -57.44
C THR A 838 22.66 10.21 -57.10
N PRO A 839 22.44 8.97 -57.59
CA PRO A 839 23.39 7.88 -57.36
C PRO A 839 24.78 8.24 -57.88
N ALA A 840 25.82 7.60 -57.33
CA ALA A 840 27.15 7.65 -57.93
C ALA A 840 27.10 7.12 -59.38
N PHE A 841 28.03 7.56 -60.23
CA PHE A 841 28.13 7.07 -61.61
C PHE A 841 28.41 5.56 -61.54
N PRO A 842 27.48 4.69 -62.00
CA PRO A 842 27.67 3.24 -61.91
C PRO A 842 28.85 2.78 -62.77
N ASP A 843 29.45 1.66 -62.39
CA ASP A 843 30.56 1.10 -63.16
C ASP A 843 30.05 0.43 -64.45
N ILE A 844 30.55 0.86 -65.61
CA ILE A 844 30.38 0.09 -66.87
C ILE A 844 31.25 -1.15 -66.79
N SER A 845 30.64 -2.29 -67.10
CA SER A 845 31.32 -3.58 -67.19
C SER A 845 31.05 -4.21 -68.54
N LEU A 846 32.01 -4.97 -69.06
CA LEU A 846 31.80 -5.83 -70.22
C LEU A 846 30.79 -6.92 -69.86
N ILE A 847 29.99 -7.37 -70.83
CA ILE A 847 29.07 -8.50 -70.62
C ILE A 847 29.90 -9.78 -70.45
N GLU A 848 29.70 -10.52 -69.35
CA GLU A 848 30.53 -11.66 -68.95
C GLU A 848 30.71 -12.73 -70.05
N THR A 849 29.68 -12.97 -70.87
CA THR A 849 29.73 -13.96 -71.96
C THR A 849 30.73 -13.62 -73.05
N ASP A 850 31.02 -12.33 -73.23
CA ASP A 850 32.02 -11.91 -74.18
C ASP A 850 33.41 -12.08 -73.55
N CYS A 851 33.53 -12.00 -72.22
CA CYS A 851 34.83 -11.97 -71.59
C CYS A 851 35.51 -13.34 -71.54
N GLY A 852 36.69 -13.48 -72.17
CA GLY A 852 37.38 -14.77 -72.30
C GLY A 852 36.85 -15.66 -73.43
N SER A 853 35.91 -15.16 -74.24
CA SER A 853 35.38 -15.87 -75.41
C SER A 853 36.32 -15.79 -76.61
N GLU A 854 36.24 -16.79 -77.49
CA GLU A 854 36.96 -16.79 -78.75
C GLU A 854 36.23 -15.92 -79.78
N ILE A 855 36.98 -15.07 -80.48
CA ILE A 855 36.42 -14.26 -81.57
C ILE A 855 36.36 -15.13 -82.82
N THR A 856 35.15 -15.49 -83.23
CA THR A 856 34.90 -16.42 -84.37
C THR A 856 34.43 -15.70 -85.64
N SER A 857 34.14 -14.40 -85.57
CA SER A 857 33.72 -13.59 -86.72
C SER A 857 34.13 -12.13 -86.59
N LEU A 858 34.58 -11.52 -87.68
CA LEU A 858 34.86 -10.07 -87.73
C LEU A 858 33.60 -9.21 -87.53
N ASN A 859 32.41 -9.77 -87.71
CA ASN A 859 31.15 -9.05 -87.49
C ASN A 859 30.62 -9.16 -86.04
N GLN A 860 31.32 -9.88 -85.16
CA GLN A 860 30.93 -10.03 -83.75
C GLN A 860 31.02 -8.69 -83.01
N ASN A 861 30.18 -8.51 -81.99
CA ASN A 861 30.20 -7.34 -81.11
C ASN A 861 30.73 -7.73 -79.74
N ILE A 862 31.51 -6.84 -79.14
CA ILE A 862 31.86 -6.86 -77.72
C ILE A 862 30.96 -5.86 -77.02
N SER A 863 30.13 -6.31 -76.09
CA SER A 863 29.12 -5.49 -75.46
C SER A 863 29.49 -5.12 -74.02
N CYS A 864 28.96 -4.00 -73.55
CA CYS A 864 29.05 -3.57 -72.16
C CYS A 864 27.67 -3.24 -71.59
N THR A 865 27.57 -3.14 -70.27
CA THR A 865 26.33 -2.81 -69.58
C THR A 865 25.89 -1.38 -69.97
N PRO A 866 24.70 -1.21 -70.59
CA PRO A 866 24.21 0.13 -70.93
C PRO A 866 23.84 0.88 -69.65
N ILE A 867 24.42 2.07 -69.46
CA ILE A 867 24.09 2.95 -68.33
C ILE A 867 23.23 4.13 -68.81
N LEU A 868 22.15 4.39 -68.09
CA LEU A 868 21.24 5.49 -68.38
C LEU A 868 21.98 6.84 -68.38
N GLY A 869 21.86 7.63 -69.46
CA GLY A 869 22.49 8.95 -69.57
C GLY A 869 23.92 8.96 -70.10
N VAL A 870 24.53 7.79 -70.38
CA VAL A 870 25.79 7.70 -71.13
C VAL A 870 25.52 7.96 -72.62
N LEU A 871 26.26 8.88 -73.20
CA LEU A 871 26.09 9.33 -74.59
C LEU A 871 27.08 8.68 -75.55
N LYS A 872 28.29 8.37 -75.07
CA LYS A 872 29.35 7.71 -75.82
C LYS A 872 30.13 6.78 -74.90
N TYR A 873 30.66 5.73 -75.51
CA TYR A 873 31.54 4.74 -74.88
C TYR A 873 32.91 4.86 -75.55
N GLU A 874 33.97 4.87 -74.76
CA GLU A 874 35.35 4.85 -75.24
C GLU A 874 35.97 3.51 -74.88
N TRP A 875 36.49 2.81 -75.90
CA TRP A 875 37.05 1.48 -75.82
C TRP A 875 38.56 1.57 -76.04
N GLN A 876 39.33 0.91 -75.18
CA GLN A 876 40.77 0.77 -75.35
C GLN A 876 41.14 -0.70 -75.42
N ILE A 877 41.96 -1.03 -76.41
CA ILE A 877 42.31 -2.40 -76.79
C ILE A 877 43.84 -2.49 -76.84
N TYR A 878 44.40 -3.50 -76.18
CA TYR A 878 45.83 -3.73 -76.06
C TYR A 878 46.17 -5.13 -76.56
N ALA A 879 47.10 -5.29 -77.50
CA ALA A 879 47.68 -6.59 -77.79
C ALA A 879 48.75 -6.94 -76.73
N ILE A 880 48.83 -8.20 -76.27
CA ILE A 880 49.76 -8.63 -75.20
C ILE A 880 51.24 -8.41 -75.57
N ASP A 881 51.56 -8.33 -76.87
CA ASP A 881 52.90 -8.07 -77.41
C ASP A 881 53.27 -6.57 -77.55
N GLY A 882 52.41 -5.66 -77.08
CA GLY A 882 52.73 -4.25 -76.91
C GLY A 882 52.26 -3.31 -78.02
N PHE A 883 51.44 -3.77 -78.97
CA PHE A 883 50.82 -2.88 -79.95
C PHE A 883 49.63 -2.11 -79.36
N TYR A 884 49.70 -0.77 -79.38
CA TYR A 884 48.62 0.11 -78.95
C TYR A 884 47.66 0.40 -80.12
N VAL A 885 46.37 0.15 -79.92
CA VAL A 885 45.31 0.65 -80.82
C VAL A 885 44.75 1.94 -80.22
N ASN A 886 44.62 2.99 -81.04
CA ASN A 886 43.99 4.24 -80.61
C ASN A 886 42.59 3.97 -80.02
N PRO A 887 42.15 4.76 -79.01
CA PRO A 887 40.83 4.57 -78.40
C PRO A 887 39.73 4.69 -79.45
N ILE A 888 38.80 3.73 -79.46
CA ILE A 888 37.65 3.74 -80.37
C ILE A 888 36.45 4.26 -79.59
N THR A 889 35.72 5.20 -80.17
CA THR A 889 34.49 5.72 -79.56
C THR A 889 33.26 5.20 -80.29
N THR A 890 32.31 4.66 -79.54
CA THR A 890 31.00 4.24 -80.07
C THR A 890 29.88 5.02 -79.38
N THR A 891 28.76 5.21 -80.08
CA THR A 891 27.52 5.75 -79.49
C THR A 891 26.59 4.64 -78.95
N THR A 892 26.88 3.39 -79.29
CA THR A 892 26.21 2.19 -78.83
C THR A 892 27.03 1.51 -77.73
N PRO A 893 26.41 0.75 -76.80
CA PRO A 893 27.10 0.04 -75.72
C PRO A 893 27.82 -1.23 -76.22
N TYR A 894 28.26 -1.25 -77.47
CA TYR A 894 29.04 -2.32 -78.05
C TYR A 894 30.05 -1.79 -79.06
N LEU A 895 31.14 -2.53 -79.21
CA LEU A 895 32.20 -2.34 -80.20
C LEU A 895 32.17 -3.51 -81.19
N ASN A 896 32.14 -3.25 -82.50
CA ASN A 896 32.25 -4.33 -83.48
C ASN A 896 33.72 -4.71 -83.68
N ILE A 897 34.02 -6.00 -83.82
CA ILE A 897 35.41 -6.46 -83.97
C ILE A 897 36.07 -5.79 -85.18
N LYS A 898 35.41 -5.72 -86.34
CA LYS A 898 36.00 -5.10 -87.54
C LYS A 898 36.45 -3.64 -87.37
N ASP A 899 36.02 -2.96 -86.30
CA ASP A 899 36.31 -1.54 -86.07
C ASP A 899 37.74 -1.32 -85.55
N PHE A 900 38.50 -2.38 -85.25
CA PHE A 900 39.94 -2.33 -84.99
C PHE A 900 40.72 -3.31 -85.88
N ARG A 901 42.05 -3.19 -85.91
CA ARG A 901 42.93 -4.10 -86.67
C ARG A 901 43.30 -5.30 -85.80
N GLN A 902 42.91 -6.51 -86.20
CA GLN A 902 43.29 -7.75 -85.51
C GLN A 902 44.51 -8.40 -86.17
N GLU A 903 45.31 -9.07 -85.35
CA GLU A 903 46.34 -10.01 -85.74
C GLU A 903 45.88 -11.42 -85.34
N ASN A 904 46.30 -12.42 -86.12
CA ASN A 904 45.90 -13.81 -85.91
C ASN A 904 46.70 -14.42 -84.74
N SER A 905 46.02 -15.20 -83.90
CA SER A 905 46.63 -15.89 -82.75
C SER A 905 47.18 -14.93 -81.70
N THR A 906 46.57 -13.75 -81.56
CA THR A 906 46.99 -12.68 -80.64
C THR A 906 45.95 -12.47 -79.54
N PHE A 907 46.43 -12.30 -78.31
CA PHE A 907 45.59 -11.98 -77.17
C PHE A 907 45.37 -10.47 -77.03
N TYR A 908 44.11 -10.06 -76.87
CA TYR A 908 43.74 -8.66 -76.68
C TYR A 908 43.17 -8.40 -75.30
N SER A 909 43.63 -7.35 -74.62
CA SER A 909 43.03 -6.82 -73.40
C SER A 909 42.16 -5.61 -73.71
N ILE A 910 40.91 -5.60 -73.25
CA ILE A 910 39.92 -4.57 -73.58
C ILE A 910 39.37 -3.94 -72.30
N ARG A 911 39.28 -2.62 -72.30
CA ARG A 911 38.60 -1.83 -71.26
C ARG A 911 37.66 -0.79 -71.87
N VAL A 912 36.60 -0.45 -71.15
CA VAL A 912 35.57 0.50 -71.60
C VAL A 912 35.25 1.52 -70.50
N LYS A 913 34.95 2.75 -70.88
CA LYS A 913 34.34 3.76 -70.00
C LYS A 913 33.29 4.56 -70.75
N GLY A 914 32.39 5.19 -70.00
CA GLY A 914 31.32 6.01 -70.56
C GLY A 914 31.49 7.48 -70.23
N ILE A 915 30.88 8.33 -71.05
CA ILE A 915 30.75 9.76 -70.80
C ILE A 915 29.28 10.18 -70.80
N THR A 916 28.92 10.97 -69.80
CA THR A 916 27.68 11.79 -69.77
C THR A 916 27.98 13.19 -70.29
N ASN A 917 27.03 14.15 -70.29
CA ASN A 917 27.29 15.50 -70.82
C ASN A 917 28.56 16.19 -70.27
N THR A 918 28.93 15.93 -69.02
CA THR A 918 29.99 16.67 -68.30
C THR A 918 30.98 15.77 -67.56
N GLN A 919 30.72 14.47 -67.43
CA GLN A 919 31.52 13.57 -66.61
C GLN A 919 31.92 12.30 -67.37
N TRP A 920 33.23 12.05 -67.45
CA TRP A 920 33.80 10.73 -67.79
C TRP A 920 33.81 9.83 -66.57
N GLN A 921 33.48 8.56 -66.79
CA GLN A 921 33.78 7.51 -65.82
C GLN A 921 35.29 7.24 -65.78
N VAL A 922 35.79 6.78 -64.64
CA VAL A 922 37.17 6.26 -64.53
C VAL A 922 37.26 4.91 -65.25
N TRP A 923 38.39 4.63 -65.90
CA TRP A 923 38.65 3.34 -66.52
C TRP A 923 38.55 2.21 -65.49
N LYS A 924 37.65 1.25 -65.71
CA LYS A 924 37.54 0.04 -64.89
C LYS A 924 37.25 -1.17 -65.77
N LEU A 925 37.82 -2.30 -65.37
CA LEU A 925 37.75 -3.64 -65.98
C LEU A 925 38.63 -3.84 -67.24
N LEU A 926 39.47 -4.89 -67.20
CA LEU A 926 40.27 -5.42 -68.30
C LEU A 926 39.78 -6.84 -68.58
N CYS A 927 39.39 -7.13 -69.82
CA CYS A 927 39.07 -8.50 -70.23
C CYS A 927 39.99 -8.97 -71.37
N TYR A 928 40.34 -10.25 -71.39
CA TYR A 928 41.22 -10.86 -72.39
C TYR A 928 40.43 -11.68 -73.45
N TYR A 929 40.84 -11.62 -74.72
CA TYR A 929 40.26 -12.34 -75.86
C TYR A 929 41.36 -13.02 -76.69
N ASN A 930 41.04 -14.12 -77.39
CA ASN A 930 41.95 -14.83 -78.32
C ASN A 930 41.39 -14.83 -79.76
N THR A 931 42.25 -14.71 -80.77
CA THR A 931 41.89 -14.80 -82.19
C THR A 931 42.44 -16.10 -82.81
N ILE A 932 41.63 -16.93 -83.48
CA ILE A 932 42.14 -18.10 -84.22
C ILE A 932 41.67 -18.02 -85.67
N TYR A 933 42.37 -17.25 -86.49
CA TYR A 933 42.22 -17.33 -87.95
C TYR A 933 43.40 -18.13 -88.52
N THR A 934 43.14 -19.33 -88.99
CA THR A 934 43.99 -20.00 -89.99
C THR A 934 43.53 -19.58 -91.37
N GLU A 935 44.06 -18.47 -91.89
CA GLU A 935 44.11 -18.28 -93.33
C GLU A 935 45.51 -18.64 -93.85
N ILE A 936 45.53 -19.65 -94.71
CA ILE A 936 46.68 -20.08 -95.49
C ILE A 936 47.12 -18.88 -96.34
N ARG A 937 48.36 -18.39 -96.13
CA ARG A 937 48.99 -17.44 -97.05
C ARG A 937 49.08 -18.08 -98.44
N TYR A 938 48.51 -17.45 -99.45
CA TYR A 938 49.13 -17.41 -100.78
C TYR A 938 49.54 -15.97 -101.08
N ARG A 939 50.85 -15.74 -101.16
CA ARG A 939 51.43 -14.59 -101.87
C ARG A 939 51.40 -14.93 -103.36
N ILE A 940 50.73 -14.09 -104.17
CA ILE A 940 51.36 -13.38 -105.29
C ILE A 940 50.87 -11.94 -105.18
#